data_AF-A0A9N9RZ50-F1
#
_entry.id   AF-A0A9N9RZ50-F1
#
_cell.length_a   1.000
_cell.length_b   1.000
_cell.length_c   1.000
_cell.angle_alpha   90.00
_cell.angle_beta   90.00
_cell.angle_gamma   90.00
#
_symmetry.space_group_name_H-M   'P 1'
#
loop_
_entity.id
_entity.type
_entity.pdbx_description
1 polymer ?
#
loop_
_entity_poly.entity_id
_entity_poly.type
_entity_poly.pdbx_seq_one_letter_code
_entity_poly.pdbx_strand_id
1 'polypeptide(L)'
;MEAESEVDTNESEETKVPIMKRIVESAILDEKRQSFIQEFLKRKDEMPKLVTEVYDEDKIGIEKQLEDSDKVISELVQNGTDAITNIRLANDRREVQRRMREAELRYILLNDLQRESQSSSAKFEEISHKWPTVGDDVDPMSIHEGLQRQKDRINELIGRKMTIIDECRDELNSADTRYLQDLDKYNNDISCMVERIDKQMEVMKRTYREHLDILEKTIENERKIFQIITTKKWETMYDKREANEEMRMKREAEKSEYYLQEIQRIQLEHEELIRATKIKLENDNQTLEIEVQKLKRNIMLNSEKLDYNFQVLKKREDENVMVRNQQKRRLSKLADTIVSLKRKLKEAKSTCIIETKKFTADIMKLHAKILDLERKSDLFAEQNNKKFMTVWDMNFKECEDALNQVLKIDRMLWEQQLGIEWEDPNINIVRKEDLSSYKAAIETLEGSSCEDIDESQTLVPINFEKIQRTRDQELMEQKLLRIIFRAIADNSGFLIESKLKHLLMPYSRTEQTLVNLDAVFNALGIYKSEEIDFIKSYFIPFTKCNKCATTPFSEGYPEKLALDCLGDDHELEITTFDVYKALVKFTKDHETSLDKLMPKENISSRMSKTKSTITRLIDDKDVEASFESFVFPPEREKLWGVLEDGLQRYLKVLRERETLENECEFLRKQNLELNHLLQKFVPDSFN
;
A
#
# COMPACT_ATOMS: atom_id res chain seq x y z
N MET A 1 38.69 53.76 -8.55
CA MET A 1 39.54 52.91 -9.42
C MET A 1 40.41 52.11 -8.48
N GLU A 2 40.02 50.87 -8.21
CA GLU A 2 40.36 49.67 -9.00
C GLU A 2 41.82 49.25 -8.73
N ALA A 3 42.19 47.99 -8.53
CA ALA A 3 41.48 46.73 -8.38
C ALA A 3 42.48 45.73 -7.74
N GLU A 4 41.96 44.87 -6.87
CA GLU A 4 42.51 43.58 -6.43
C GLU A 4 41.96 42.50 -7.40
N SER A 5 42.45 41.28 -7.59
CA SER A 5 43.60 40.48 -7.17
C SER A 5 43.57 39.20 -8.04
N GLU A 6 44.73 38.62 -8.33
CA GLU A 6 44.86 37.27 -8.90
C GLU A 6 44.75 36.23 -7.78
N VAL A 7 43.94 35.18 -7.98
CA VAL A 7 44.09 33.87 -7.33
C VAL A 7 43.71 32.76 -8.32
N ASP A 8 44.76 32.05 -8.72
CA ASP A 8 44.95 30.62 -8.92
C ASP A 8 43.83 29.66 -9.37
N THR A 9 44.26 28.89 -10.36
CA THR A 9 43.82 27.60 -10.87
C THR A 9 43.63 26.53 -9.79
N ASN A 10 42.45 25.89 -9.73
CA ASN A 10 42.33 24.44 -9.95
C ASN A 10 40.87 23.96 -9.82
N GLU A 11 40.51 23.13 -10.79
CA GLU A 11 39.59 22.01 -10.72
C GLU A 11 38.15 22.28 -10.26
N SER A 12 37.29 22.22 -11.27
CA SER A 12 35.97 21.58 -11.25
C SER A 12 35.87 20.39 -10.29
N GLU A 13 35.68 20.65 -8.99
CA GLU A 13 34.99 19.72 -8.11
C GLU A 13 33.50 19.82 -8.44
N GLU A 14 33.10 18.95 -9.36
CA GLU A 14 31.73 18.48 -9.49
C GLU A 14 31.14 18.30 -8.09
N THR A 15 30.25 19.21 -7.70
CA THR A 15 29.38 18.98 -6.54
C THR A 15 28.51 17.79 -6.90
N LYS A 16 28.99 16.60 -6.55
CA LYS A 16 28.21 15.37 -6.43
C LYS A 16 27.11 15.67 -5.43
N VAL A 17 26.00 16.23 -5.90
CA VAL A 17 24.70 16.05 -5.27
C VAL A 17 24.64 14.54 -5.01
N PRO A 18 24.52 14.07 -3.76
CA PRO A 18 24.60 12.64 -3.50
C PRO A 18 23.60 11.98 -4.41
N ILE A 19 24.05 11.06 -5.27
CA ILE A 19 23.20 10.30 -6.18
C ILE A 19 22.05 9.68 -5.35
N MET A 20 22.33 9.34 -4.09
CA MET A 20 21.38 8.91 -3.07
C MET A 20 20.31 9.96 -2.69
N LYS A 21 20.58 11.26 -2.68
CA LYS A 21 19.57 12.31 -2.40
C LYS A 21 18.60 12.46 -3.58
N ARG A 22 19.10 12.38 -4.82
CA ARG A 22 18.25 12.29 -6.02
C ARG A 22 17.49 10.98 -6.11
N ILE A 23 18.10 9.84 -5.70
CA ILE A 23 17.46 8.52 -5.64
C ILE A 23 16.41 8.49 -4.53
N VAL A 24 16.64 9.14 -3.39
CA VAL A 24 15.67 9.22 -2.29
C VAL A 24 14.55 10.19 -2.65
N GLU A 25 14.84 11.32 -3.29
CA GLU A 25 13.81 12.19 -3.86
C GLU A 25 13.00 11.49 -4.95
N SER A 26 13.64 10.73 -5.85
CA SER A 26 12.93 9.94 -6.87
C SER A 26 12.15 8.78 -6.25
N ALA A 27 12.68 8.11 -5.23
CA ALA A 27 11.98 7.04 -4.50
C ALA A 27 10.81 7.57 -3.69
N ILE A 28 10.92 8.74 -3.06
CA ILE A 28 9.80 9.42 -2.37
C ILE A 28 8.75 9.90 -3.39
N LEU A 29 9.18 10.38 -4.56
CA LEU A 29 8.28 10.73 -5.66
C LEU A 29 7.63 9.49 -6.28
N ASP A 30 8.32 8.35 -6.33
CA ASP A 30 7.82 7.07 -6.80
C ASP A 30 6.88 6.41 -5.79
N GLU A 31 7.16 6.51 -4.49
CA GLU A 31 6.27 6.05 -3.42
C GLU A 31 5.01 6.94 -3.35
N LYS A 32 5.15 8.25 -3.55
CA LYS A 32 4.00 9.16 -3.74
C LYS A 32 3.26 8.91 -5.05
N ARG A 33 3.94 8.55 -6.14
CA ARG A 33 3.30 8.14 -7.39
C ARG A 33 2.57 6.82 -7.20
N GLN A 34 3.15 5.85 -6.51
CA GLN A 34 2.54 4.55 -6.21
C GLN A 34 1.36 4.71 -5.26
N SER A 35 1.46 5.59 -4.26
CA SER A 35 0.33 5.92 -3.39
C SER A 35 -0.75 6.65 -4.16
N PHE A 36 -0.40 7.57 -5.06
CA PHE A 36 -1.35 8.26 -5.94
C PHE A 36 -2.00 7.29 -6.93
N ILE A 37 -1.26 6.31 -7.46
CA ILE A 37 -1.76 5.23 -8.33
C ILE A 37 -2.69 4.32 -7.52
N GLN A 38 -2.34 3.94 -6.29
CA GLN A 38 -3.22 3.19 -5.40
C GLN A 38 -4.48 3.97 -5.01
N GLU A 39 -4.37 5.29 -4.82
CA GLU A 39 -5.50 6.18 -4.54
C GLU A 39 -6.36 6.39 -5.80
N PHE A 40 -5.75 6.39 -6.98
CA PHE A 40 -6.43 6.39 -8.28
C PHE A 40 -7.14 5.05 -8.54
N LEU A 41 -6.54 3.93 -8.15
CA LEU A 41 -7.13 2.59 -8.21
C LEU A 41 -8.29 2.45 -7.22
N LYS A 42 -8.18 2.99 -6.00
CA LYS A 42 -9.29 3.07 -5.05
C LYS A 42 -10.42 3.98 -5.56
N ARG A 43 -10.09 5.12 -6.18
CA ARG A 43 -11.09 5.99 -6.84
C ARG A 43 -11.71 5.35 -8.08
N LYS A 44 -11.01 4.47 -8.78
CA LYS A 44 -11.57 3.62 -9.85
C LYS A 44 -12.62 2.67 -9.29
N ASP A 45 -12.44 2.16 -8.07
CA ASP A 45 -13.42 1.31 -7.39
C ASP A 45 -14.61 2.13 -6.82
N GLU A 46 -14.39 3.42 -6.50
CA GLU A 46 -15.44 4.39 -6.12
C GLU A 46 -16.15 5.04 -7.32
N MET A 47 -15.77 4.69 -8.57
CA MET A 47 -16.55 5.11 -9.75
C MET A 47 -17.98 4.59 -9.59
N PRO A 48 -19.02 5.43 -9.81
CA PRO A 48 -20.39 4.99 -9.61
C PRO A 48 -20.71 3.79 -10.51
N LYS A 49 -20.82 2.61 -9.89
CA LYS A 49 -21.37 1.39 -10.51
C LYS A 49 -22.83 1.56 -10.93
N LEU A 50 -23.47 2.68 -10.55
CA LEU A 50 -24.83 3.08 -10.91
C LEU A 50 -25.11 3.01 -12.42
N VAL A 51 -24.11 3.19 -13.28
CA VAL A 51 -24.39 3.18 -14.73
C VAL A 51 -24.43 1.78 -15.30
N THR A 52 -23.77 0.78 -14.70
CA THR A 52 -23.96 -0.61 -15.17
C THR A 52 -25.41 -1.05 -14.95
N GLU A 53 -26.01 -0.67 -13.83
CA GLU A 53 -27.43 -0.98 -13.53
C GLU A 53 -28.41 -0.18 -14.42
N VAL A 54 -28.16 1.11 -14.65
CA VAL A 54 -29.01 1.92 -15.57
C VAL A 54 -28.85 1.47 -17.03
N TYR A 55 -27.69 0.95 -17.42
CA TYR A 55 -27.42 0.50 -18.78
C TYR A 55 -27.91 -0.93 -19.05
N ASP A 56 -28.01 -1.77 -18.02
CA ASP A 56 -28.67 -3.07 -18.10
C ASP A 56 -30.20 -2.90 -18.28
N GLU A 57 -30.79 -1.79 -17.83
CA GLU A 57 -32.18 -1.42 -18.15
C GLU A 57 -32.35 -0.93 -19.60
N ASP A 58 -31.34 -0.33 -20.22
CA ASP A 58 -31.45 0.21 -21.60
C ASP A 58 -31.33 -0.87 -22.69
N LYS A 59 -30.79 -2.07 -22.39
CA LYS A 59 -30.86 -3.25 -23.29
C LYS A 59 -32.29 -3.63 -23.67
N ILE A 60 -33.26 -3.15 -22.89
CA ILE A 60 -34.68 -3.39 -23.08
C ILE A 60 -35.20 -2.70 -24.36
N GLY A 61 -34.55 -1.64 -24.87
CA GLY A 61 -35.03 -0.89 -26.05
C GLY A 61 -35.02 -1.71 -27.34
N ILE A 62 -33.85 -2.20 -27.75
CA ILE A 62 -33.70 -3.10 -28.90
C ILE A 62 -34.46 -4.41 -28.69
N GLU A 63 -34.40 -5.01 -27.50
CA GLU A 63 -35.08 -6.28 -27.21
C GLU A 63 -36.61 -6.14 -27.32
N LYS A 64 -37.22 -5.09 -26.73
CA LYS A 64 -38.65 -4.81 -26.91
C LYS A 64 -39.00 -4.57 -28.37
N GLN A 65 -38.18 -3.81 -29.10
CA GLN A 65 -38.45 -3.52 -30.51
C GLN A 65 -38.34 -4.76 -31.40
N LEU A 66 -37.44 -5.70 -31.07
CA LEU A 66 -37.36 -7.01 -31.71
C LEU A 66 -38.61 -7.85 -31.43
N GLU A 67 -39.02 -7.96 -30.16
CA GLU A 67 -40.23 -8.70 -29.78
C GLU A 67 -41.49 -8.16 -30.47
N ASP A 68 -41.63 -6.84 -30.54
CA ASP A 68 -42.78 -6.21 -31.19
C ASP A 68 -42.75 -6.38 -32.71
N SER A 69 -41.56 -6.36 -33.32
CA SER A 69 -41.41 -6.63 -34.75
C SER A 69 -41.72 -8.10 -35.07
N ASP A 70 -41.27 -9.04 -34.24
CA ASP A 70 -41.52 -10.47 -34.42
C ASP A 70 -43.01 -10.82 -34.28
N LYS A 71 -43.72 -10.20 -33.34
CA LYS A 71 -45.19 -10.35 -33.20
C LYS A 71 -45.91 -9.91 -34.47
N VAL A 72 -45.64 -8.70 -34.96
CA VAL A 72 -46.29 -8.14 -36.15
C VAL A 72 -45.97 -8.96 -37.41
N ILE A 73 -44.73 -9.41 -37.56
CA ILE A 73 -44.32 -10.27 -38.68
C ILE A 73 -45.03 -11.64 -38.60
N SER A 74 -45.11 -12.24 -37.41
CA SER A 74 -45.76 -13.53 -37.21
C SER A 74 -47.26 -13.47 -37.52
N GLU A 75 -47.94 -12.42 -37.06
CA GLU A 75 -49.35 -12.17 -37.38
C GLU A 75 -49.55 -11.99 -38.89
N LEU A 76 -48.64 -11.26 -39.56
CA LEU A 76 -48.71 -11.05 -41.00
C LEU A 76 -48.49 -12.34 -41.79
N VAL A 77 -47.56 -13.20 -41.36
CA VAL A 77 -47.33 -14.53 -41.95
C VAL A 77 -48.57 -15.39 -41.80
N GLN A 78 -49.17 -15.43 -40.61
CA GLN A 78 -50.39 -16.20 -40.33
C GLN A 78 -51.55 -15.73 -41.22
N ASN A 79 -51.81 -14.41 -41.25
CA ASN A 79 -52.85 -13.82 -42.10
C ASN A 79 -52.61 -14.11 -43.59
N GLY A 80 -51.34 -14.11 -44.03
CA GLY A 80 -50.95 -14.47 -45.39
C GLY A 80 -51.21 -15.93 -45.72
N THR A 81 -50.87 -16.84 -44.80
CA THR A 81 -51.17 -18.27 -44.97
C THR A 81 -52.67 -18.53 -45.02
N ASP A 82 -53.46 -17.85 -44.19
CA ASP A 82 -54.92 -17.99 -44.15
C ASP A 82 -55.58 -17.50 -45.44
N ALA A 83 -55.08 -16.41 -46.04
CA ALA A 83 -55.58 -15.92 -47.32
C ALA A 83 -55.37 -16.91 -48.48
N ILE A 84 -54.27 -17.68 -48.45
CA ILE A 84 -53.92 -18.70 -49.46
C ILE A 84 -54.68 -20.01 -49.21
N THR A 85 -54.75 -20.46 -47.95
CA THR A 85 -55.48 -21.68 -47.58
C THR A 85 -56.97 -21.55 -47.89
N ASN A 86 -57.55 -20.35 -47.77
CA ASN A 86 -58.93 -20.08 -48.16
C ASN A 86 -59.24 -20.43 -49.63
N ILE A 87 -58.33 -20.17 -50.57
CA ILE A 87 -58.54 -20.56 -51.98
C ILE A 87 -58.43 -22.08 -52.14
N ARG A 88 -57.45 -22.71 -51.48
CA ARG A 88 -57.27 -24.17 -51.51
C ARG A 88 -58.51 -24.89 -50.98
N LEU A 89 -59.03 -24.48 -49.82
CA LEU A 89 -60.25 -25.03 -49.24
C LEU A 89 -61.47 -24.84 -50.14
N ALA A 90 -61.57 -23.71 -50.85
CA ALA A 90 -62.63 -23.48 -51.83
C ALA A 90 -62.49 -24.36 -53.08
N ASN A 91 -61.26 -24.67 -53.50
CA ASN A 91 -60.99 -25.61 -54.59
C ASN A 91 -61.36 -27.05 -54.17
N ASP A 92 -60.86 -27.51 -53.02
CA ASP A 92 -61.16 -28.85 -52.50
C ASP A 92 -62.67 -29.09 -52.37
N ARG A 93 -63.42 -28.08 -51.88
CA ARG A 93 -64.88 -28.13 -51.84
C ARG A 93 -65.52 -28.28 -53.22
N ARG A 94 -65.04 -27.54 -54.24
CA ARG A 94 -65.53 -27.63 -55.62
C ARG A 94 -65.22 -28.99 -56.25
N GLU A 95 -64.02 -29.53 -56.03
CA GLU A 95 -63.62 -30.83 -56.54
C GLU A 95 -64.44 -31.97 -55.93
N VAL A 96 -64.70 -31.91 -54.62
CA VAL A 96 -65.59 -32.86 -53.95
C VAL A 96 -67.01 -32.79 -54.53
N GLN A 97 -67.54 -31.58 -54.78
CA GLN A 97 -68.84 -31.41 -55.43
C GLN A 97 -68.88 -31.92 -56.88
N ARG A 98 -67.78 -31.78 -57.64
CA ARG A 98 -67.65 -32.33 -59.00
C ARG A 98 -67.72 -33.85 -58.99
N ARG A 99 -66.96 -34.51 -58.10
CA ARG A 99 -66.97 -35.97 -57.95
C ARG A 99 -68.34 -36.52 -57.56
N MET A 100 -69.06 -35.84 -56.68
CA MET A 100 -70.44 -36.23 -56.34
C MET A 100 -71.36 -36.16 -57.56
N ARG A 101 -71.34 -35.05 -58.30
CA ARG A 101 -72.18 -34.88 -59.50
C ARG A 101 -71.84 -35.88 -60.62
N GLU A 102 -70.56 -36.16 -60.84
CA GLU A 102 -70.14 -37.17 -61.83
C GLU A 102 -70.55 -38.58 -61.41
N ALA A 103 -70.45 -38.93 -60.12
CA ALA A 103 -70.89 -40.22 -59.61
C ALA A 103 -72.42 -40.40 -59.76
N GLU A 104 -73.21 -39.37 -59.48
CA GLU A 104 -74.66 -39.36 -59.67
C GLU A 104 -75.06 -39.56 -61.14
N LEU A 105 -74.46 -38.79 -62.06
CA LEU A 105 -74.75 -38.92 -63.49
C LEU A 105 -74.32 -40.26 -64.05
N ARG A 106 -73.15 -40.76 -63.66
CA ARG A 106 -72.67 -42.08 -64.05
C ARG A 106 -73.61 -43.19 -63.55
N TYR A 107 -74.15 -43.05 -62.34
CA TYR A 107 -75.11 -44.00 -61.79
C TYR A 107 -76.41 -44.02 -62.62
N ILE A 108 -76.95 -42.85 -62.97
CA ILE A 108 -78.17 -42.74 -63.80
C ILE A 108 -77.92 -43.36 -65.18
N LEU A 109 -76.83 -42.99 -65.86
CA LEU A 109 -76.51 -43.50 -67.19
C LEU A 109 -76.32 -45.03 -67.21
N LEU A 110 -75.65 -45.60 -66.21
CA LEU A 110 -75.48 -47.05 -66.10
C LEU A 110 -76.82 -47.76 -65.91
N ASN A 111 -77.73 -47.20 -65.12
CA ASN A 111 -79.05 -47.75 -64.92
C ASN A 111 -79.89 -47.71 -66.20
N ASP A 112 -79.82 -46.62 -66.96
CA ASP A 112 -80.54 -46.46 -68.23
C ASP A 112 -80.02 -47.44 -69.30
N LEU A 113 -78.70 -47.58 -69.42
CA LEU A 113 -78.08 -48.57 -70.31
C LEU A 113 -78.43 -50.00 -69.92
N GLN A 114 -78.50 -50.31 -68.62
CA GLN A 114 -78.90 -51.63 -68.15
C GLN A 114 -80.37 -51.92 -68.50
N ARG A 115 -81.27 -50.95 -68.29
CA ARG A 115 -82.70 -51.08 -68.65
C ARG A 115 -82.89 -51.27 -70.15
N GLU A 116 -82.20 -50.50 -70.99
CA GLU A 116 -82.29 -50.70 -72.43
C GLU A 116 -81.67 -52.03 -72.85
N SER A 117 -80.52 -52.43 -72.30
CA SER A 117 -79.90 -53.72 -72.63
C SER A 117 -80.87 -54.88 -72.39
N GLN A 118 -81.57 -54.85 -71.25
CA GLN A 118 -82.63 -55.82 -70.93
C GLN A 118 -83.80 -55.75 -71.93
N SER A 119 -84.29 -54.54 -72.25
CA SER A 119 -85.39 -54.36 -73.23
C SER A 119 -84.99 -54.79 -74.65
N SER A 120 -83.76 -54.48 -75.06
CA SER A 120 -83.17 -54.84 -76.34
C SER A 120 -82.96 -56.35 -76.45
N SER A 121 -82.52 -57.02 -75.38
CA SER A 121 -82.39 -58.48 -75.34
C SER A 121 -83.75 -59.14 -75.50
N ALA A 122 -84.77 -58.68 -74.74
CA ALA A 122 -86.13 -59.22 -74.84
C ALA A 122 -86.72 -59.05 -76.25
N LYS A 123 -86.59 -57.86 -76.86
CA LYS A 123 -87.05 -57.62 -78.24
C LYS A 123 -86.26 -58.43 -79.28
N PHE A 124 -84.96 -58.63 -79.07
CA PHE A 124 -84.13 -59.46 -79.95
C PHE A 124 -84.54 -60.94 -79.88
N GLU A 125 -84.82 -61.47 -78.69
CA GLU A 125 -85.35 -62.81 -78.50
C GLU A 125 -86.71 -62.98 -79.21
N GLU A 126 -87.61 -62.00 -79.09
CA GLU A 126 -88.90 -62.00 -79.81
C GLU A 126 -88.76 -61.98 -81.33
N ILE A 127 -87.78 -61.25 -81.87
CA ILE A 127 -87.45 -61.24 -83.30
C ILE A 127 -86.88 -62.61 -83.70
N SER A 128 -85.95 -63.14 -82.90
CA SER A 128 -85.30 -64.44 -83.11
C SER A 128 -86.32 -65.58 -83.23
N HIS A 129 -87.29 -65.63 -82.32
CA HIS A 129 -88.34 -66.65 -82.29
C HIS A 129 -89.32 -66.62 -83.48
N LYS A 130 -89.40 -65.51 -84.21
CA LYS A 130 -90.35 -65.33 -85.32
C LYS A 130 -89.70 -65.50 -86.71
N TRP A 131 -88.42 -65.88 -86.79
CA TRP A 131 -87.78 -66.28 -88.04
C TRP A 131 -88.22 -67.65 -88.57
N PRO A 132 -88.40 -68.69 -87.73
CA PRO A 132 -88.85 -70.00 -88.19
C PRO A 132 -90.24 -69.94 -88.84
N THR A 133 -91.15 -69.15 -88.27
CA THR A 133 -92.53 -68.98 -88.77
C THR A 133 -92.63 -68.29 -90.13
N VAL A 134 -91.66 -67.44 -90.50
CA VAL A 134 -91.59 -66.83 -91.84
C VAL A 134 -91.00 -67.81 -92.88
N GLY A 135 -90.27 -68.83 -92.42
CA GLY A 135 -89.70 -69.88 -93.28
C GLY A 135 -90.69 -70.97 -93.70
N ASP A 136 -91.81 -71.11 -92.97
CA ASP A 136 -92.84 -72.12 -93.22
C ASP A 136 -93.92 -71.68 -94.25
N ASP A 137 -93.91 -70.40 -94.66
CA ASP A 137 -94.87 -69.86 -95.63
C ASP A 137 -94.50 -70.24 -97.08
N VAL A 138 -95.46 -70.73 -97.88
CA VAL A 138 -95.24 -71.26 -99.26
C VAL A 138 -95.41 -70.18 -100.35
N ASP A 139 -96.11 -69.08 -100.05
CA ASP A 139 -96.39 -67.99 -101.00
C ASP A 139 -95.31 -66.90 -100.94
N PRO A 140 -94.56 -66.62 -102.04
CA PRO A 140 -93.53 -65.58 -102.08
C PRO A 140 -93.99 -64.19 -101.64
N MET A 141 -95.28 -63.86 -101.83
CA MET A 141 -95.83 -62.57 -101.42
C MET A 141 -96.02 -62.46 -99.89
N SER A 142 -96.39 -63.58 -99.25
CA SER A 142 -96.51 -63.70 -97.80
C SER A 142 -95.14 -63.69 -97.10
N ILE A 143 -94.16 -64.41 -97.67
CA ILE A 143 -92.76 -64.40 -97.21
C ILE A 143 -92.21 -62.96 -97.27
N HIS A 144 -92.41 -62.24 -98.38
CA HIS A 144 -91.93 -60.86 -98.51
C HIS A 144 -92.56 -59.93 -97.46
N GLU A 145 -93.86 -60.06 -97.17
CA GLU A 145 -94.53 -59.26 -96.15
C GLU A 145 -94.04 -59.60 -94.72
N GLY A 146 -93.80 -60.87 -94.43
CA GLY A 146 -93.19 -61.33 -93.17
C GLY A 146 -91.76 -60.82 -92.99
N LEU A 147 -90.95 -60.89 -94.05
CA LEU A 147 -89.59 -60.35 -94.09
C LEU A 147 -89.58 -58.83 -93.88
N GLN A 148 -90.53 -58.12 -94.49
CA GLN A 148 -90.66 -56.67 -94.35
C GLN A 148 -91.04 -56.29 -92.92
N ARG A 149 -91.99 -56.99 -92.28
CA ARG A 149 -92.35 -56.77 -90.87
C ARG A 149 -91.19 -57.07 -89.92
N GLN A 150 -90.39 -58.10 -90.18
CA GLN A 150 -89.19 -58.39 -89.39
C GLN A 150 -88.09 -57.33 -89.59
N LYS A 151 -87.90 -56.88 -90.83
CA LYS A 151 -87.01 -55.77 -91.16
C LYS A 151 -87.42 -54.49 -90.43
N ASP A 152 -88.71 -54.19 -90.35
CA ASP A 152 -89.23 -53.02 -89.64
C ASP A 152 -88.95 -53.11 -88.12
N ARG A 153 -89.12 -54.29 -87.50
CA ARG A 153 -88.77 -54.51 -86.08
C ARG A 153 -87.28 -54.40 -85.80
N ILE A 154 -86.43 -54.90 -86.71
CA ILE A 154 -84.98 -54.73 -86.60
C ILE A 154 -84.60 -53.27 -86.75
N ASN A 155 -85.20 -52.55 -87.70
CA ASN A 155 -84.99 -51.12 -87.86
C ASN A 155 -85.46 -50.32 -86.64
N GLU A 156 -86.55 -50.72 -85.98
CA GLU A 156 -87.02 -50.13 -84.74
C GLU A 156 -86.04 -50.37 -83.57
N LEU A 157 -85.49 -51.59 -83.46
CA LEU A 157 -84.47 -51.92 -82.45
C LEU A 157 -83.14 -51.18 -82.71
N ILE A 158 -82.70 -51.13 -83.97
CA ILE A 158 -81.53 -50.35 -84.38
C ILE A 158 -81.79 -48.86 -84.11
N GLY A 159 -82.99 -48.35 -84.41
CA GLY A 159 -83.39 -46.97 -84.14
C GLY A 159 -83.27 -46.62 -82.66
N ARG A 160 -83.79 -47.46 -81.75
CA ARG A 160 -83.62 -47.28 -80.29
C ARG A 160 -82.16 -47.33 -79.84
N LYS A 161 -81.36 -48.24 -80.42
CA LYS A 161 -79.91 -48.27 -80.12
C LYS A 161 -79.20 -47.01 -80.64
N MET A 162 -79.58 -46.51 -81.81
CA MET A 162 -79.04 -45.28 -82.36
C MET A 162 -79.41 -44.07 -81.50
N THR A 163 -80.65 -43.99 -80.99
CA THR A 163 -81.03 -42.89 -80.08
C THR A 163 -80.23 -42.89 -78.79
N ILE A 164 -79.94 -44.06 -78.21
CA ILE A 164 -79.11 -44.16 -77.00
C ILE A 164 -77.64 -43.90 -77.28
N ILE A 165 -77.15 -44.29 -78.46
CA ILE A 165 -75.81 -43.91 -78.91
C ILE A 165 -75.71 -42.40 -79.04
N ASP A 166 -76.73 -41.74 -79.58
CA ASP A 166 -76.76 -40.27 -79.71
C ASP A 166 -76.88 -39.59 -78.33
N GLU A 167 -77.70 -40.09 -77.42
CA GLU A 167 -77.73 -39.63 -76.01
C GLU A 167 -76.38 -39.81 -75.30
N CYS A 168 -75.69 -40.93 -75.51
CA CYS A 168 -74.34 -41.16 -74.98
C CYS A 168 -73.32 -40.20 -75.59
N ARG A 169 -73.42 -39.91 -76.89
CA ARG A 169 -72.56 -38.93 -77.57
C ARG A 169 -72.83 -37.52 -77.06
N ASP A 170 -74.09 -37.17 -76.82
CA ASP A 170 -74.47 -35.88 -76.28
C ASP A 170 -74.00 -35.70 -74.83
N GLU A 171 -74.05 -36.76 -74.02
CA GLU A 171 -73.48 -36.75 -72.66
C GLU A 171 -71.96 -36.66 -72.68
N LEU A 172 -71.28 -37.32 -73.64
CA LEU A 172 -69.83 -37.16 -73.85
C LEU A 172 -69.48 -35.72 -74.23
N ASN A 173 -70.19 -35.12 -75.19
CA ASN A 173 -69.99 -33.72 -75.58
C ASN A 173 -70.29 -32.77 -74.39
N SER A 174 -71.32 -33.08 -73.61
CA SER A 174 -71.67 -32.33 -72.40
C SER A 174 -70.64 -32.51 -71.28
N ALA A 175 -69.98 -33.67 -71.19
CA ALA A 175 -68.86 -33.90 -70.29
C ALA A 175 -67.63 -33.09 -70.74
N ASP A 176 -67.28 -33.11 -72.03
CA ASP A 176 -66.16 -32.34 -72.58
C ASP A 176 -66.33 -30.83 -72.36
N THR A 177 -67.53 -30.30 -72.59
CA THR A 177 -67.83 -28.88 -72.30
C THR A 177 -67.72 -28.55 -70.82
N ARG A 178 -68.14 -29.45 -69.91
CA ARG A 178 -67.94 -29.28 -68.47
C ARG A 178 -66.47 -29.34 -68.08
N TYR A 179 -65.68 -30.22 -68.68
CA TYR A 179 -64.23 -30.30 -68.44
C TYR A 179 -63.51 -29.02 -68.86
N LEU A 180 -63.86 -28.44 -70.01
CA LEU A 180 -63.29 -27.15 -70.44
C LEU A 180 -63.66 -26.03 -69.47
N GLN A 181 -64.92 -25.97 -69.03
CA GLN A 181 -65.35 -24.97 -68.03
C GLN A 181 -64.64 -25.13 -66.69
N ASP A 182 -64.36 -26.36 -66.26
CA ASP A 182 -63.65 -26.62 -65.02
C ASP A 182 -62.15 -26.30 -65.16
N LEU A 183 -61.54 -26.56 -66.31
CA LEU A 183 -60.17 -26.10 -66.63
C LEU A 183 -60.06 -24.57 -66.58
N ASP A 184 -61.03 -23.85 -67.13
CA ASP A 184 -61.05 -22.38 -67.04
C ASP A 184 -61.19 -21.89 -65.60
N LYS A 185 -62.03 -22.54 -64.79
CA LYS A 185 -62.13 -22.24 -63.35
C LYS A 185 -60.81 -22.52 -62.62
N TYR A 186 -60.14 -23.64 -62.89
CA TYR A 186 -58.84 -23.95 -62.29
C TYR A 186 -57.78 -22.94 -62.70
N ASN A 187 -57.74 -22.52 -63.96
CA ASN A 187 -56.82 -21.48 -64.43
C ASN A 187 -57.07 -20.13 -63.72
N ASN A 188 -58.34 -19.75 -63.54
CA ASN A 188 -58.72 -18.55 -62.80
C ASN A 188 -58.36 -18.65 -61.32
N ASP A 189 -58.56 -19.81 -60.68
CA ASP A 189 -58.19 -20.05 -59.29
C ASP A 189 -56.66 -20.02 -59.09
N ILE A 190 -55.90 -20.61 -60.02
CA ILE A 190 -54.43 -20.57 -60.01
C ILE A 190 -53.95 -19.13 -60.19
N SER A 191 -54.51 -18.38 -61.14
CA SER A 191 -54.18 -16.97 -61.36
C SER A 191 -54.48 -16.14 -60.11
N CYS A 192 -55.65 -16.36 -59.48
CA CYS A 192 -56.02 -15.69 -58.24
C CYS A 192 -55.09 -16.07 -57.06
N MET A 193 -54.67 -17.33 -56.96
CA MET A 193 -53.68 -17.75 -55.96
C MET A 193 -52.35 -17.05 -56.18
N VAL A 194 -51.86 -16.99 -57.43
CA VAL A 194 -50.60 -16.32 -57.78
C VAL A 194 -50.67 -14.84 -57.45
N GLU A 195 -51.72 -14.13 -57.89
CA GLU A 195 -51.92 -12.70 -57.58
C GLU A 195 -51.95 -12.42 -56.08
N ARG A 196 -52.59 -13.29 -55.28
CA ARG A 196 -52.61 -13.15 -53.82
C ARG A 196 -51.27 -13.45 -53.18
N ILE A 197 -50.55 -14.46 -53.67
CA ILE A 197 -49.19 -14.78 -53.21
C ILE A 197 -48.26 -13.61 -53.49
N ASP A 198 -48.32 -13.03 -54.69
CA ASP A 198 -47.48 -11.89 -55.08
C ASP A 198 -47.81 -10.66 -54.25
N LYS A 199 -49.11 -10.34 -54.09
CA LYS A 199 -49.55 -9.24 -53.21
C LYS A 199 -49.11 -9.44 -51.77
N GLN A 200 -49.21 -10.66 -51.24
CA GLN A 200 -48.76 -10.98 -49.89
C GLN A 200 -47.24 -10.87 -49.77
N MET A 201 -46.49 -11.34 -50.77
CA MET A 201 -45.02 -11.21 -50.79
C MET A 201 -44.59 -9.74 -50.86
N GLU A 202 -45.29 -8.88 -51.60
CA GLU A 202 -45.04 -7.44 -51.63
C GLU A 202 -45.33 -6.77 -50.28
N VAL A 203 -46.44 -7.13 -49.63
CA VAL A 203 -46.78 -6.63 -48.29
C VAL A 203 -45.73 -7.07 -47.28
N MET A 204 -45.34 -8.35 -47.27
CA MET A 204 -44.28 -8.87 -46.40
C MET A 204 -42.95 -8.17 -46.65
N LYS A 205 -42.52 -8.02 -47.92
CA LYS A 205 -41.27 -7.30 -48.24
C LYS A 205 -41.30 -5.85 -47.76
N ARG A 206 -42.46 -5.17 -47.86
CA ARG A 206 -42.63 -3.79 -47.38
C ARG A 206 -42.52 -3.72 -45.86
N THR A 207 -43.25 -4.57 -45.14
CA THR A 207 -43.21 -4.57 -43.67
C THR A 207 -41.85 -4.98 -43.12
N TYR A 208 -41.17 -5.97 -43.70
CA TYR A 208 -39.79 -6.30 -43.31
C TYR A 208 -38.85 -5.10 -43.45
N ARG A 209 -38.95 -4.32 -44.54
CA ARG A 209 -38.13 -3.10 -44.72
C ARG A 209 -38.48 -2.03 -43.70
N GLU A 210 -39.76 -1.81 -43.43
CA GLU A 210 -40.22 -0.83 -42.43
C GLU A 210 -39.74 -1.21 -41.03
N HIS A 211 -39.86 -2.48 -40.63
CA HIS A 211 -39.37 -2.96 -39.33
C HIS A 211 -37.84 -2.92 -39.23
N LEU A 212 -37.11 -3.20 -40.31
CA LEU A 212 -35.64 -3.02 -40.34
C LEU A 212 -35.23 -1.55 -40.16
N ASP A 213 -35.92 -0.61 -40.81
CA ASP A 213 -35.67 0.83 -40.65
C ASP A 213 -36.00 1.31 -39.22
N ILE A 214 -37.08 0.80 -38.62
CA ILE A 214 -37.40 1.10 -37.22
C ILE A 214 -36.32 0.55 -36.29
N LEU A 215 -35.85 -0.69 -36.49
CA LEU A 215 -34.77 -1.28 -35.70
C LEU A 215 -33.46 -0.50 -35.85
N GLU A 216 -33.10 -0.09 -37.07
CA GLU A 216 -31.90 0.71 -37.32
C GLU A 216 -31.99 2.07 -36.60
N LYS A 217 -33.15 2.73 -36.64
CA LYS A 217 -33.40 3.96 -35.89
C LYS A 217 -33.30 3.77 -34.38
N THR A 218 -33.82 2.67 -33.84
CA THR A 218 -33.71 2.34 -32.42
C THR A 218 -32.26 2.12 -32.01
N ILE A 219 -31.49 1.35 -32.81
CA ILE A 219 -30.05 1.14 -32.58
C ILE A 219 -29.29 2.46 -32.61
N GLU A 220 -29.58 3.33 -33.58
CA GLU A 220 -28.90 4.62 -33.70
C GLU A 220 -29.25 5.56 -32.54
N ASN A 221 -30.48 5.52 -32.05
CA ASN A 221 -30.89 6.28 -30.86
C ASN A 221 -30.18 5.79 -29.60
N GLU A 222 -30.11 4.46 -29.38
CA GLU A 222 -29.35 3.90 -28.26
C GLU A 222 -27.86 4.24 -28.35
N ARG A 223 -27.25 4.20 -29.55
CA ARG A 223 -25.87 4.64 -29.77
C ARG A 223 -25.68 6.12 -29.39
N LYS A 224 -26.62 7.00 -29.75
CA LYS A 224 -26.58 8.42 -29.36
C LYS A 224 -26.71 8.59 -27.85
N ILE A 225 -27.62 7.87 -27.21
CA ILE A 225 -27.77 7.88 -25.75
C ILE A 225 -26.48 7.41 -25.08
N PHE A 226 -25.87 6.32 -25.57
CA PHE A 226 -24.58 5.83 -25.09
C PHE A 226 -23.48 6.88 -25.21
N GLN A 227 -23.39 7.54 -26.36
CA GLN A 227 -22.43 8.60 -26.61
C GLN A 227 -22.63 9.74 -25.62
N ILE A 228 -23.86 10.22 -25.43
CA ILE A 228 -24.19 11.29 -24.48
C ILE A 228 -23.83 10.92 -23.04
N ILE A 229 -24.15 9.70 -22.61
CA ILE A 229 -23.81 9.20 -21.27
C ILE A 229 -22.29 9.14 -21.12
N THR A 230 -21.59 8.65 -22.14
CA THR A 230 -20.13 8.54 -22.13
C THR A 230 -19.46 9.91 -22.13
N THR A 231 -19.90 10.86 -22.97
CA THR A 231 -19.38 12.24 -22.96
C THR A 231 -19.63 12.93 -21.63
N LYS A 232 -20.84 12.78 -21.04
CA LYS A 232 -21.11 13.30 -19.69
C LYS A 232 -20.19 12.69 -18.63
N LYS A 233 -19.88 11.38 -18.71
CA LYS A 233 -18.88 10.75 -17.84
C LYS A 233 -17.51 11.41 -18.03
N TRP A 234 -17.07 11.61 -19.26
CA TRP A 234 -15.81 12.30 -19.53
C TRP A 234 -15.81 13.72 -18.96
N GLU A 235 -16.85 14.51 -19.19
CA GLU A 235 -17.02 15.85 -18.65
C GLU A 235 -16.92 15.85 -17.11
N THR A 236 -17.69 14.99 -16.42
CA THR A 236 -17.60 14.91 -14.95
C THR A 236 -16.22 14.49 -14.44
N MET A 237 -15.47 13.68 -15.20
CA MET A 237 -14.10 13.31 -14.86
C MET A 237 -13.12 14.47 -15.09
N TYR A 238 -13.33 15.26 -16.15
CA TYR A 238 -12.59 16.49 -16.39
C TYR A 238 -12.88 17.54 -15.31
N ASP A 239 -14.14 17.76 -14.94
CA ASP A 239 -14.52 18.70 -13.88
C ASP A 239 -13.90 18.32 -12.53
N LYS A 240 -13.94 17.02 -12.18
CA LYS A 240 -13.28 16.51 -10.96
C LYS A 240 -11.77 16.69 -11.02
N ARG A 241 -11.15 16.51 -12.19
CA ARG A 241 -9.72 16.72 -12.38
C ARG A 241 -9.38 18.20 -12.23
N GLU A 242 -10.12 19.09 -12.88
CA GLU A 242 -9.94 20.54 -12.83
C GLU A 242 -10.09 21.05 -11.39
N ALA A 243 -11.12 20.63 -10.66
CA ALA A 243 -11.29 20.99 -9.25
C ALA A 243 -10.15 20.48 -8.36
N ASN A 244 -9.65 19.26 -8.60
CA ASN A 244 -8.49 18.73 -7.87
C ASN A 244 -7.20 19.50 -8.20
N GLU A 245 -6.99 19.87 -9.46
CA GLU A 245 -5.86 20.70 -9.91
C GLU A 245 -5.94 22.10 -9.29
N GLU A 246 -7.11 22.74 -9.29
CA GLU A 246 -7.33 24.05 -8.64
C GLU A 246 -7.04 23.99 -7.14
N MET A 247 -7.52 22.94 -6.45
CA MET A 247 -7.22 22.72 -5.03
C MET A 247 -5.72 22.48 -4.78
N ARG A 248 -5.00 21.84 -5.70
CA ARG A 248 -3.54 21.69 -5.61
C ARG A 248 -2.85 23.04 -5.79
N MET A 249 -3.24 23.82 -6.80
CA MET A 249 -2.70 25.15 -7.06
C MET A 249 -2.91 26.10 -5.87
N LYS A 250 -4.09 26.07 -5.23
CA LYS A 250 -4.36 26.84 -4.01
C LYS A 250 -3.43 26.45 -2.86
N ARG A 251 -3.25 25.15 -2.59
CA ARG A 251 -2.32 24.68 -1.54
C ARG A 251 -0.86 25.06 -1.82
N GLU A 252 -0.45 25.04 -3.09
CA GLU A 252 0.90 25.45 -3.48
C GLU A 252 1.09 26.97 -3.31
N ALA A 253 0.09 27.77 -3.68
CA ALA A 253 0.10 29.21 -3.45
C ALA A 253 0.15 29.55 -1.95
N GLU A 254 -0.67 28.92 -1.11
CA GLU A 254 -0.67 29.09 0.35
C GLU A 254 0.69 28.75 0.97
N LYS A 255 1.32 27.65 0.54
CA LYS A 255 2.68 27.30 0.98
C LYS A 255 3.70 28.34 0.56
N SER A 256 3.63 28.81 -0.69
CA SER A 256 4.52 29.85 -1.20
C SER A 256 4.36 31.15 -0.42
N GLU A 257 3.14 31.56 -0.11
CA GLU A 257 2.85 32.75 0.70
C GLU A 257 3.40 32.60 2.12
N TYR A 258 3.21 31.44 2.74
CA TYR A 258 3.78 31.15 4.06
C TYR A 258 5.31 31.27 4.06
N TYR A 259 6.00 30.67 3.08
CA TYR A 259 7.46 30.78 2.98
C TYR A 259 7.93 32.21 2.72
N LEU A 260 7.20 32.99 1.91
CA LEU A 260 7.51 34.41 1.68
C LEU A 260 7.37 35.22 2.97
N GLN A 261 6.31 35.01 3.75
CA GLN A 261 6.11 35.68 5.04
C GLN A 261 7.22 35.30 6.05
N GLU A 262 7.61 34.03 6.07
CA GLU A 262 8.69 33.53 6.92
C GLU A 262 10.04 34.17 6.56
N ILE A 263 10.36 34.22 5.26
CA ILE A 263 11.57 34.89 4.75
C ILE A 263 11.56 36.37 5.12
N GLN A 264 10.43 37.07 4.93
CA GLN A 264 10.29 38.48 5.29
C GLN A 264 10.50 38.69 6.80
N ARG A 265 9.95 37.82 7.65
CA ARG A 265 10.15 37.91 9.10
C ARG A 265 11.63 37.74 9.47
N ILE A 266 12.29 36.71 8.93
CA ILE A 266 13.72 36.47 9.16
C ILE A 266 14.57 37.65 8.66
N GLN A 267 14.23 38.24 7.49
CA GLN A 267 14.90 39.43 6.98
C GLN A 267 14.75 40.63 7.94
N LEU A 268 13.54 40.89 8.44
CA LEU A 268 13.31 41.97 9.40
C LEU A 268 14.07 41.75 10.72
N GLU A 269 14.06 40.53 11.26
CA GLU A 269 14.83 40.16 12.45
C GLU A 269 16.34 40.41 12.22
N HIS A 270 16.88 40.00 11.06
CA HIS A 270 18.27 40.26 10.71
C HIS A 270 18.57 41.76 10.55
N GLU A 271 17.70 42.54 9.91
CA GLU A 271 17.85 44.00 9.80
C GLU A 271 17.83 44.70 11.16
N GLU A 272 17.01 44.23 12.10
CA GLU A 272 16.99 44.72 13.48
C GLU A 272 18.28 44.38 14.24
N LEU A 273 18.79 43.15 14.09
CA LEU A 273 20.07 42.74 14.67
C LEU A 273 21.24 43.56 14.09
N ILE A 274 21.25 43.80 12.78
CA ILE A 274 22.25 44.64 12.12
C ILE A 274 22.15 46.09 12.63
N ARG A 275 20.93 46.64 12.75
CA ARG A 275 20.74 48.00 13.32
C ARG A 275 21.20 48.07 14.77
N ALA A 276 20.85 47.09 15.60
CA ALA A 276 21.24 47.05 17.01
C ALA A 276 22.76 46.93 17.20
N THR A 277 23.41 46.07 16.41
CA THR A 277 24.87 45.92 16.43
C THR A 277 25.56 47.18 15.92
N LYS A 278 25.05 47.81 14.86
CA LYS A 278 25.55 49.11 14.37
C LYS A 278 25.47 50.20 15.44
N ILE A 279 24.32 50.37 16.10
CA ILE A 279 24.14 51.37 17.17
C ILE A 279 25.12 51.10 18.32
N LYS A 280 25.31 49.83 18.70
CA LYS A 280 26.28 49.46 19.74
C LYS A 280 27.70 49.86 19.35
N LEU A 281 28.13 49.53 18.14
CA LEU A 281 29.46 49.88 17.65
C LEU A 281 29.67 51.39 17.51
N GLU A 282 28.64 52.14 17.08
CA GLU A 282 28.69 53.60 17.03
C GLU A 282 28.83 54.20 18.43
N ASN A 283 28.09 53.69 19.43
CA ASN A 283 28.23 54.11 20.82
C ASN A 283 29.62 53.77 21.37
N ASP A 284 30.13 52.57 21.13
CA ASP A 284 31.48 52.16 21.55
C ASP A 284 32.53 53.09 20.91
N ASN A 285 32.42 53.38 19.60
CA ASN A 285 33.29 54.36 18.92
C ASN A 285 33.19 55.75 19.54
N GLN A 286 31.99 56.26 19.84
CA GLN A 286 31.83 57.56 20.52
C GLN A 286 32.49 57.56 21.90
N THR A 287 32.35 56.49 22.68
CA THR A 287 33.02 56.40 23.98
C THR A 287 34.54 56.39 23.83
N LEU A 288 35.07 55.66 22.85
CA LEU A 288 36.50 55.65 22.53
C LEU A 288 36.99 57.02 22.07
N GLU A 289 36.24 57.73 21.23
CA GLU A 289 36.56 59.10 20.84
C GLU A 289 36.60 60.04 22.05
N ILE A 290 35.64 59.93 22.98
CA ILE A 290 35.63 60.68 24.23
C ILE A 290 36.86 60.34 25.08
N GLU A 291 37.23 59.06 25.18
CA GLU A 291 38.42 58.62 25.90
C GLU A 291 39.71 59.15 25.26
N VAL A 292 39.81 59.12 23.93
CA VAL A 292 40.93 59.69 23.18
C VAL A 292 41.01 61.20 23.41
N GLN A 293 39.89 61.93 23.38
CA GLN A 293 39.88 63.35 23.69
C GLN A 293 40.24 63.64 25.15
N LYS A 294 39.78 62.82 26.11
CA LYS A 294 40.18 62.89 27.52
C LYS A 294 41.68 62.63 27.66
N LEU A 295 42.23 61.66 26.94
CA LEU A 295 43.65 61.33 26.94
C LEU A 295 44.46 62.46 26.30
N LYS A 296 44.01 63.05 25.19
CA LYS A 296 44.62 64.24 24.59
C LYS A 296 44.65 65.42 25.57
N ARG A 297 43.53 65.70 26.26
CA ARG A 297 43.47 66.69 27.33
C ARG A 297 44.41 66.35 28.48
N ASN A 298 44.45 65.09 28.91
CA ASN A 298 45.33 64.63 29.98
C ASN A 298 46.81 64.73 29.57
N ILE A 299 47.17 64.48 28.31
CA ILE A 299 48.53 64.65 27.79
C ILE A 299 48.90 66.13 27.74
N MET A 300 48.01 66.99 27.23
CA MET A 300 48.22 68.44 27.24
C MET A 300 48.42 68.95 28.68
N LEU A 301 47.53 68.57 29.60
CA LEU A 301 47.62 68.87 31.02
C LEU A 301 48.86 68.23 31.66
N ASN A 302 49.29 67.06 31.21
CA ASN A 302 50.51 66.41 31.69
C ASN A 302 51.77 67.09 31.15
N SER A 303 51.72 67.68 29.95
CA SER A 303 52.81 68.52 29.44
C SER A 303 52.93 69.80 30.25
N GLU A 304 51.80 70.47 30.53
CA GLU A 304 51.76 71.62 31.45
C GLU A 304 52.14 71.21 32.88
N LYS A 305 51.77 70.00 33.33
CA LYS A 305 52.22 69.43 34.61
C LYS A 305 53.66 68.98 34.58
N LEU A 306 54.28 68.72 33.43
CA LEU A 306 55.70 68.42 33.32
C LEU A 306 56.50 69.72 33.39
N ASP A 307 56.00 70.78 32.76
CA ASP A 307 56.51 72.14 32.92
C ASP A 307 56.34 72.64 34.36
N TYR A 308 55.20 72.36 34.98
CA TYR A 308 54.99 72.57 36.42
C TYR A 308 55.78 71.57 37.27
N ASN A 309 55.97 70.30 36.88
CA ASN A 309 56.77 69.32 37.62
C ASN A 309 58.25 69.66 37.59
N PHE A 310 58.72 70.32 36.53
CA PHE A 310 60.05 70.91 36.49
C PHE A 310 60.15 72.06 37.50
N GLN A 311 59.09 72.89 37.63
CA GLN A 311 58.97 73.87 38.71
C GLN A 311 58.72 73.25 40.10
N VAL A 312 58.13 72.05 40.18
CA VAL A 312 57.81 71.32 41.42
C VAL A 312 58.92 70.38 41.81
N LEU A 313 59.82 69.95 40.94
CA LEU A 313 61.09 69.32 41.31
C LEU A 313 61.92 70.26 42.19
N LYS A 314 61.76 71.56 41.98
CA LYS A 314 62.24 72.62 42.86
C LYS A 314 61.41 72.78 44.15
N LYS A 315 60.13 72.37 44.15
CA LYS A 315 59.32 72.13 45.35
C LYS A 315 59.45 70.69 45.91
N ARG A 316 60.17 69.75 45.27
CA ARG A 316 60.21 68.32 45.65
C ARG A 316 61.04 68.10 46.90
N GLU A 317 61.90 69.06 47.22
CA GLU A 317 62.53 69.18 48.53
C GLU A 317 61.48 69.42 49.62
N ASP A 318 60.50 70.29 49.37
CA ASP A 318 59.35 70.50 50.26
C ASP A 318 58.35 69.33 50.21
N GLU A 319 58.23 68.65 49.07
CA GLU A 319 57.31 67.53 48.86
C GLU A 319 57.80 66.19 49.41
N ASN A 320 59.03 66.06 49.93
CA ASN A 320 59.40 64.89 50.74
C ASN A 320 58.45 64.71 51.95
N VAL A 321 57.84 65.80 52.43
CA VAL A 321 56.74 65.80 53.41
C VAL A 321 55.42 65.36 52.78
N MET A 322 55.17 65.70 51.52
CA MET A 322 54.02 65.25 50.74
C MET A 322 54.10 63.75 50.34
N VAL A 323 55.30 63.20 50.17
CA VAL A 323 55.59 61.79 49.78
C VAL A 323 55.06 60.79 50.81
N ARG A 324 55.08 61.10 52.11
CA ARG A 324 54.44 60.27 53.16
C ARG A 324 52.91 60.23 53.03
N ASN A 325 52.28 61.34 52.68
CA ASN A 325 50.84 61.39 52.39
C ASN A 325 50.51 60.72 51.05
N GLN A 326 51.44 60.75 50.09
CA GLN A 326 51.35 60.05 48.81
C GLN A 326 51.47 58.54 48.98
N GLN A 327 52.29 58.03 49.91
CA GLN A 327 52.33 56.60 50.25
C GLN A 327 51.01 56.13 50.88
N LYS A 328 50.38 56.93 51.76
CA LYS A 328 49.04 56.63 52.34
C LYS A 328 47.93 56.62 51.28
N ARG A 329 47.96 57.56 50.32
CA ARG A 329 47.04 57.58 49.16
C ARG A 329 47.32 56.46 48.17
N ARG A 330 48.58 56.06 47.99
CA ARG A 330 48.98 54.91 47.16
C ARG A 330 48.51 53.61 47.81
N LEU A 331 48.53 53.51 49.14
CA LEU A 331 47.98 52.39 49.89
C LEU A 331 46.44 52.33 49.77
N SER A 332 45.72 53.47 49.85
CA SER A 332 44.28 53.50 49.55
C SER A 332 43.97 53.15 48.10
N LYS A 333 44.75 53.63 47.11
CA LYS A 333 44.59 53.22 45.71
C LYS A 333 44.89 51.75 45.48
N LEU A 334 45.89 51.20 46.16
CA LEU A 334 46.18 49.77 46.11
C LEU A 334 45.04 48.98 46.77
N ALA A 335 44.47 49.45 47.88
CA ALA A 335 43.29 48.86 48.50
C ALA A 335 42.05 48.95 47.58
N ASP A 336 41.84 50.07 46.89
CA ASP A 336 40.76 50.23 45.90
C ASP A 336 40.99 49.32 44.69
N THR A 337 42.23 49.15 44.23
CA THR A 337 42.54 48.17 43.17
C THR A 337 42.30 46.76 43.67
N ILE A 338 42.64 46.42 44.91
CA ILE A 338 42.35 45.11 45.51
C ILE A 338 40.84 44.89 45.63
N VAL A 339 40.05 45.89 46.05
CA VAL A 339 38.59 45.81 46.11
C VAL A 339 38.01 45.69 44.71
N SER A 340 38.53 46.41 43.73
CA SER A 340 38.12 46.30 42.32
C SER A 340 38.49 44.94 41.72
N LEU A 341 39.66 44.39 42.05
CA LEU A 341 40.11 43.08 41.61
C LEU A 341 39.31 41.98 42.29
N LYS A 342 38.97 42.12 43.58
CA LYS A 342 38.06 41.22 44.30
C LYS A 342 36.64 41.29 43.71
N ARG A 343 36.16 42.47 43.31
CA ARG A 343 34.87 42.63 42.63
C ARG A 343 34.89 41.98 41.25
N LYS A 344 35.91 42.25 40.44
CA LYS A 344 36.13 41.60 39.13
C LYS A 344 36.26 40.09 39.26
N LEU A 345 36.93 39.59 40.30
CA LEU A 345 37.05 38.17 40.57
C LEU A 345 35.71 37.57 41.02
N LYS A 346 34.91 38.30 41.81
CA LYS A 346 33.54 37.89 42.17
C LYS A 346 32.60 37.90 40.96
N GLU A 347 32.70 38.91 40.10
CA GLU A 347 31.96 39.01 38.84
C GLU A 347 32.37 37.90 37.87
N ALA A 348 33.67 37.65 37.70
CA ALA A 348 34.23 36.54 36.91
C ALA A 348 33.79 35.18 37.46
N LYS A 349 33.77 35.00 38.79
CA LYS A 349 33.22 33.80 39.43
C LYS A 349 31.71 33.68 39.20
N SER A 350 30.94 34.76 39.33
CA SER A 350 29.49 34.71 39.10
C SER A 350 29.15 34.46 37.63
N THR A 351 29.90 35.04 36.70
CA THR A 351 29.74 34.81 35.25
C THR A 351 30.12 33.38 34.90
N CYS A 352 31.27 32.88 35.40
CA CYS A 352 31.64 31.48 35.27
C CYS A 352 30.56 30.54 35.85
N ILE A 353 30.00 30.80 37.04
CA ILE A 353 28.90 30.00 37.60
C ILE A 353 27.65 30.06 36.71
N ILE A 354 27.29 31.23 36.17
CA ILE A 354 26.15 31.38 35.27
C ILE A 354 26.39 30.65 33.95
N GLU A 355 27.60 30.73 33.39
CA GLU A 355 28.02 30.02 32.18
C GLU A 355 28.03 28.52 32.40
N THR A 356 28.60 28.03 33.50
CA THR A 356 28.54 26.62 33.88
C THR A 356 27.09 26.17 34.02
N LYS A 357 26.20 26.96 34.63
CA LYS A 357 24.76 26.64 34.71
C LYS A 357 24.06 26.62 33.34
N LYS A 358 24.43 27.52 32.43
CA LYS A 358 23.91 27.53 31.06
C LYS A 358 24.40 26.32 30.29
N PHE A 359 25.71 26.05 30.32
CA PHE A 359 26.29 24.88 29.66
C PHE A 359 25.77 23.58 30.24
N THR A 360 25.59 23.45 31.56
CA THR A 360 24.96 22.25 32.13
C THR A 360 23.51 22.12 31.70
N ALA A 361 22.72 23.20 31.65
CA ALA A 361 21.36 23.16 31.14
C ALA A 361 21.30 22.77 29.65
N ASP A 362 22.22 23.27 28.84
CA ASP A 362 22.31 22.94 27.42
C ASP A 362 22.80 21.51 27.20
N ILE A 363 23.75 21.02 28.01
CA ILE A 363 24.16 19.61 28.05
C ILE A 363 22.97 18.72 28.43
N MET A 364 22.19 19.08 29.45
CA MET A 364 21.00 18.33 29.84
C MET A 364 19.95 18.29 28.72
N LYS A 365 19.71 19.41 28.03
CA LYS A 365 18.82 19.46 26.86
C LYS A 365 19.34 18.62 25.70
N LEU A 366 20.64 18.68 25.41
CA LEU A 366 21.27 17.88 24.36
C LEU A 366 21.22 16.40 24.70
N HIS A 367 21.48 16.03 25.96
CA HIS A 367 21.35 14.66 26.44
C HIS A 367 19.91 14.17 26.34
N ALA A 368 18.91 14.99 26.70
CA ALA A 368 17.50 14.66 26.51
C ALA A 368 17.14 14.46 25.02
N LYS A 369 17.70 15.27 24.12
CA LYS A 369 17.54 15.09 22.67
C LYS A 369 18.21 13.81 22.17
N ILE A 370 19.41 13.47 22.66
CA ILE A 370 20.10 12.22 22.33
C ILE A 370 19.27 11.03 22.78
N LEU A 371 18.78 11.02 24.02
CA LEU A 371 17.89 9.97 24.53
C LEU A 371 16.60 9.83 23.70
N ASP A 372 16.02 10.95 23.25
CA ASP A 372 14.83 10.91 22.40
C ASP A 372 15.13 10.37 20.99
N LEU A 373 16.30 10.72 20.43
CA LEU A 373 16.78 10.16 19.15
C LEU A 373 17.11 8.68 19.26
N GLU A 374 17.74 8.24 20.36
CA GLU A 374 18.00 6.82 20.66
C GLU A 374 16.67 6.06 20.73
N ARG A 375 15.70 6.54 21.53
CA ARG A 375 14.35 5.94 21.61
C ARG A 375 13.66 5.88 20.25
N LYS A 376 13.74 6.93 19.44
CA LYS A 376 13.19 6.92 18.07
C LYS A 376 13.90 5.91 17.18
N SER A 377 15.24 5.84 17.25
CA SER A 377 16.02 4.89 16.46
C SER A 377 15.71 3.43 16.80
N ASP A 378 15.50 3.14 18.08
CA ASP A 378 15.08 1.83 18.57
C ASP A 378 13.66 1.48 18.08
N LEU A 379 12.72 2.42 18.21
CA LEU A 379 11.35 2.23 17.70
C LEU A 379 11.33 1.99 16.19
N PHE A 380 12.14 2.72 15.42
CA PHE A 380 12.27 2.49 13.98
C PHE A 380 12.89 1.14 13.67
N ALA A 381 13.91 0.71 14.40
CA ALA A 381 14.52 -0.60 14.23
C ALA A 381 13.51 -1.73 14.51
N GLU A 382 12.73 -1.63 15.59
CA GLU A 382 11.69 -2.61 15.93
C GLU A 382 10.58 -2.66 14.89
N GLN A 383 10.09 -1.50 14.44
CA GLN A 383 9.07 -1.42 13.40
C GLN A 383 9.56 -1.98 12.06
N ASN A 384 10.80 -1.68 11.67
CA ASN A 384 11.39 -2.21 10.45
C ASN A 384 11.59 -3.72 10.54
N ASN A 385 11.99 -4.26 11.69
CA ASN A 385 12.07 -5.71 11.91
C ASN A 385 10.71 -6.38 11.77
N LYS A 386 9.66 -5.83 12.40
CA LYS A 386 8.29 -6.35 12.27
C LYS A 386 7.84 -6.34 10.82
N LYS A 387 8.04 -5.23 10.10
CA LYS A 387 7.71 -5.13 8.67
C LYS A 387 8.45 -6.17 7.84
N PHE A 388 9.76 -6.29 8.03
CA PHE A 388 10.58 -7.28 7.31
C PHE A 388 10.08 -8.71 7.57
N MET A 389 9.82 -9.08 8.82
CA MET A 389 9.29 -10.40 9.15
C MET A 389 7.91 -10.65 8.55
N THR A 390 7.02 -9.65 8.51
CA THR A 390 5.71 -9.79 7.86
C THR A 390 5.82 -9.97 6.35
N VAL A 391 6.74 -9.24 5.70
CA VAL A 391 6.98 -9.37 4.25
C VAL A 391 7.62 -10.73 3.95
N TRP A 392 8.56 -11.18 4.78
CA TRP A 392 9.14 -12.51 4.70
C TRP A 392 8.07 -13.59 4.76
N ASP A 393 7.23 -13.58 5.80
CA ASP A 393 6.18 -14.59 5.99
C ASP A 393 5.12 -14.54 4.86
N MET A 394 4.84 -13.36 4.31
CA MET A 394 3.92 -13.21 3.16
C MET A 394 4.52 -13.82 1.89
N ASN A 395 5.75 -13.44 1.54
CA ASN A 395 6.43 -13.93 0.34
C ASN A 395 6.73 -15.43 0.43
N PHE A 396 7.08 -15.92 1.62
CA PHE A 396 7.30 -17.35 1.86
C PHE A 396 6.00 -18.14 1.65
N LYS A 397 4.86 -17.63 2.13
CA LYS A 397 3.53 -18.25 1.88
C LYS A 397 3.14 -18.21 0.41
N GLU A 398 3.40 -17.10 -0.29
CA GLU A 398 3.13 -17.01 -1.74
C GLU A 398 3.96 -18.04 -2.52
N CYS A 399 5.24 -18.21 -2.18
CA CYS A 399 6.09 -19.24 -2.77
C CYS A 399 5.62 -20.66 -2.41
N GLU A 400 5.20 -20.89 -1.17
CA GLU A 400 4.65 -22.18 -0.71
C GLU A 400 3.32 -22.50 -1.42
N ASP A 401 2.43 -21.53 -1.59
CA ASP A 401 1.16 -21.69 -2.31
C ASP A 401 1.38 -21.96 -3.79
N ALA A 402 2.29 -21.23 -4.43
CA ALA A 402 2.68 -21.45 -5.82
C ALA A 402 3.29 -22.85 -5.99
N LEU A 403 4.20 -23.25 -5.10
CA LEU A 403 4.80 -24.58 -5.12
C LEU A 403 3.73 -25.67 -4.92
N ASN A 404 2.79 -25.49 -3.99
CA ASN A 404 1.68 -26.42 -3.78
C ASN A 404 0.78 -26.53 -5.02
N GLN A 405 0.55 -25.45 -5.76
CA GLN A 405 -0.18 -25.50 -7.04
C GLN A 405 0.61 -26.29 -8.09
N VAL A 406 1.91 -26.04 -8.21
CA VAL A 406 2.81 -26.77 -9.11
C VAL A 406 2.83 -28.26 -8.75
N LEU A 407 2.91 -28.63 -7.48
CA LEU A 407 2.85 -30.02 -7.01
C LEU A 407 1.50 -30.68 -7.28
N LYS A 408 0.39 -29.96 -7.17
CA LYS A 408 -0.94 -30.46 -7.56
C LYS A 408 -1.04 -30.72 -9.06
N ILE A 409 -0.50 -29.81 -9.88
CA ILE A 409 -0.45 -29.98 -11.34
C ILE A 409 0.42 -31.18 -11.68
N ASP A 410 1.60 -31.29 -11.07
CA ASP A 410 2.49 -32.43 -11.24
C ASP A 410 1.79 -33.73 -10.88
N ARG A 411 1.14 -33.79 -9.72
CA ARG A 411 0.37 -34.96 -9.28
C ARG A 411 -0.70 -35.35 -10.29
N MET A 412 -1.47 -34.39 -10.81
CA MET A 412 -2.46 -34.66 -11.85
C MET A 412 -1.82 -35.18 -13.14
N LEU A 413 -0.71 -34.60 -13.59
CA LEU A 413 0.00 -35.07 -14.79
C LEU A 413 0.55 -36.49 -14.62
N TRP A 414 1.15 -36.79 -13.46
CA TRP A 414 1.70 -38.10 -13.16
C TRP A 414 0.62 -39.18 -13.02
N GLU A 415 -0.43 -38.92 -12.24
CA GLU A 415 -1.50 -39.89 -12.00
C GLU A 415 -2.40 -40.07 -13.24
N GLN A 416 -2.76 -38.99 -13.95
CA GLN A 416 -3.73 -39.05 -15.05
C GLN A 416 -3.11 -39.30 -16.43
N GLN A 417 -1.95 -38.71 -16.75
CA GLN A 417 -1.36 -38.81 -18.09
C GLN A 417 -0.32 -39.94 -18.19
N LEU A 418 0.45 -40.17 -17.13
CA LEU A 418 1.47 -41.23 -17.10
C LEU A 418 0.96 -42.54 -16.48
N GLY A 419 -0.07 -42.48 -15.63
CA GLY A 419 -0.66 -43.66 -14.97
C GLY A 419 0.29 -44.28 -13.94
N ILE A 420 1.24 -43.51 -13.42
CA ILE A 420 2.24 -43.93 -12.43
C ILE A 420 1.84 -43.32 -11.07
N GLU A 421 2.06 -44.06 -9.99
CA GLU A 421 1.86 -43.53 -8.63
C GLU A 421 2.77 -42.33 -8.40
N TRP A 422 2.19 -41.21 -7.96
CA TRP A 422 2.94 -39.98 -7.76
C TRP A 422 3.77 -40.06 -6.47
N GLU A 423 5.07 -39.86 -6.60
CA GLU A 423 5.98 -39.66 -5.48
C GLU A 423 6.27 -38.16 -5.30
N ASP A 424 6.25 -37.69 -4.04
CA ASP A 424 6.63 -36.32 -3.69
C ASP A 424 8.06 -36.04 -4.19
N PRO A 425 8.28 -35.03 -5.05
CA PRO A 425 9.63 -34.63 -5.39
C PRO A 425 10.30 -34.11 -4.10
N ASN A 426 11.48 -34.64 -3.77
CA ASN A 426 12.26 -34.25 -2.58
C ASN A 426 12.73 -32.79 -2.69
N ILE A 427 11.84 -31.84 -2.42
CA ILE A 427 12.15 -30.41 -2.36
C ILE A 427 12.43 -30.09 -0.90
N ASN A 428 13.71 -29.88 -0.57
CA ASN A 428 14.12 -29.56 0.79
C ASN A 428 13.93 -28.06 1.06
N ILE A 429 12.72 -27.68 1.46
CA ILE A 429 12.36 -26.29 1.74
C ILE A 429 13.09 -25.83 3.01
N VAL A 430 14.02 -24.88 2.85
CA VAL A 430 14.76 -24.30 3.97
C VAL A 430 13.89 -23.24 4.65
N ARG A 431 13.46 -23.48 5.89
CA ARG A 431 12.63 -22.53 6.64
C ARG A 431 13.50 -21.48 7.33
N LYS A 432 12.89 -20.36 7.74
CA LYS A 432 13.55 -19.26 8.47
C LYS A 432 14.37 -19.74 9.68
N GLU A 433 13.89 -20.78 10.36
CA GLU A 433 14.49 -21.40 11.55
C GLU A 433 15.76 -22.20 11.23
N ASP A 434 16.01 -22.55 9.96
CA ASP A 434 17.14 -23.37 9.53
C ASP A 434 18.34 -22.55 9.07
N LEU A 435 18.18 -21.24 8.83
CA LEU A 435 19.26 -20.34 8.40
C LEU A 435 20.31 -20.17 9.51
N SER A 436 21.58 -20.36 9.14
CA SER A 436 22.73 -20.13 10.02
C SER A 436 22.79 -18.70 10.54
N SER A 437 22.54 -17.71 9.68
CA SER A 437 22.51 -16.30 10.05
C SER A 437 21.32 -15.95 10.94
N TYR A 438 20.16 -16.58 10.77
CA TYR A 438 19.00 -16.36 11.64
C TYR A 438 19.23 -16.92 13.05
N LYS A 439 19.83 -18.13 13.16
CA LYS A 439 20.24 -18.70 14.45
C LYS A 439 21.28 -17.84 15.17
N ALA A 440 22.31 -17.39 14.45
CA ALA A 440 23.33 -16.48 14.99
C ALA A 440 22.74 -15.12 15.42
N ALA A 441 21.73 -14.62 14.69
CA ALA A 441 21.02 -13.40 15.03
C ALA A 441 20.17 -13.52 16.31
N ILE A 442 19.56 -14.69 16.54
CA ILE A 442 18.82 -14.98 17.78
C ILE A 442 19.77 -15.14 18.96
N GLU A 443 20.85 -15.89 18.80
CA GLU A 443 21.86 -16.08 19.88
C GLU A 443 22.50 -14.76 20.32
N THR A 444 22.75 -13.83 19.39
CA THR A 444 23.28 -12.49 19.70
C THR A 444 22.26 -11.56 20.38
N LEU A 445 20.96 -11.75 20.13
CA LEU A 445 19.89 -11.03 20.79
C LEU A 445 19.67 -11.54 22.22
N GLU A 446 19.64 -12.85 22.41
CA GLU A 446 19.47 -13.49 23.72
C GLU A 446 20.71 -13.30 24.63
N GLY A 447 21.92 -13.23 24.05
CA GLY A 447 23.13 -12.91 24.80
C GLY A 447 23.20 -11.46 25.32
N SER A 448 22.37 -10.56 24.78
CA SER A 448 22.37 -9.12 25.11
C SER A 448 21.31 -8.69 26.14
N SER A 449 20.41 -9.60 26.57
CA SER A 449 19.31 -9.31 27.48
C SER A 449 19.65 -9.42 28.98
N CYS A 450 20.92 -9.32 29.37
CA CYS A 450 21.33 -9.43 30.77
C CYS A 450 22.30 -8.32 31.17
N GLU A 451 21.80 -7.09 31.21
CA GLU A 451 22.35 -5.98 32.01
C GLU A 451 21.25 -4.91 32.15
N ASP A 452 20.16 -5.28 32.82
CA ASP A 452 19.16 -4.32 33.29
C ASP A 452 19.81 -3.42 34.34
N ILE A 453 20.23 -2.22 33.93
CA ILE A 453 20.57 -1.15 34.85
C ILE A 453 19.26 -0.44 35.22
N ASP A 454 18.85 -0.74 36.45
CA ASP A 454 17.79 -0.16 37.28
C ASP A 454 17.48 1.32 36.95
N GLU A 455 16.41 1.52 36.18
CA GLU A 455 15.85 2.82 35.82
C GLU A 455 15.04 3.38 37.01
N SER A 456 15.72 3.81 38.07
CA SER A 456 15.08 4.47 39.23
C SER A 456 16.07 5.33 40.03
N GLN A 457 16.52 6.45 39.46
CA GLN A 457 17.05 7.57 40.25
C GLN A 457 16.41 8.89 39.80
N THR A 458 15.13 9.02 40.18
CA THR A 458 14.52 10.32 40.44
C THR A 458 15.28 11.01 41.57
N LEU A 459 15.91 12.14 41.25
CA LEU A 459 16.50 13.05 42.23
C LEU A 459 15.42 13.57 43.18
N VAL A 460 15.33 12.98 44.37
CA VAL A 460 14.56 13.53 45.50
C VAL A 460 15.29 14.78 45.99
N PRO A 461 14.62 15.95 46.11
CA PRO A 461 15.20 17.10 46.78
C PRO A 461 15.42 16.76 48.26
N ILE A 462 16.69 16.72 48.68
CA ILE A 462 17.05 16.55 50.09
C ILE A 462 16.60 17.80 50.85
N ASN A 463 15.51 17.65 51.59
CA ASN A 463 15.01 18.63 52.53
C ASN A 463 15.91 18.57 53.78
N PHE A 464 16.67 19.63 54.07
CA PHE A 464 17.41 19.74 55.33
C PHE A 464 16.52 20.42 56.38
N GLU A 465 15.80 19.59 57.14
CA GLU A 465 15.20 20.00 58.40
C GLU A 465 16.31 20.32 59.42
N LYS A 466 16.24 21.52 60.02
CA LYS A 466 17.06 21.90 61.16
C LYS A 466 16.68 21.05 62.38
N ILE A 467 17.56 20.12 62.74
CA ILE A 467 17.48 19.40 64.02
C ILE A 467 17.97 20.35 65.13
N GLN A 468 17.13 20.62 66.12
CA GLN A 468 17.49 21.34 67.34
C GLN A 468 18.40 20.47 68.21
N ARG A 469 19.63 20.93 68.45
CA ARG A 469 20.61 20.30 69.36
C ARG A 469 20.60 20.98 70.74
N THR A 470 20.79 20.22 71.81
CA THR A 470 20.76 20.69 73.21
C THR A 470 22.15 21.14 73.70
N ARG A 471 22.17 22.09 74.64
CA ARG A 471 23.34 22.89 75.08
C ARG A 471 24.52 22.08 75.64
N ASP A 472 24.27 20.88 76.16
CA ASP A 472 25.30 20.03 76.79
C ASP A 472 26.07 19.17 75.77
N GLN A 473 25.49 18.90 74.59
CA GLN A 473 26.19 18.21 73.49
C GLN A 473 27.21 19.12 72.80
N GLU A 474 26.92 20.42 72.65
CA GLU A 474 27.84 21.39 72.05
C GLU A 474 29.14 21.57 72.85
N LEU A 475 29.08 21.51 74.19
CA LEU A 475 30.25 21.76 75.04
C LEU A 475 31.27 20.61 74.99
N MET A 476 30.80 19.38 74.84
CA MET A 476 31.62 18.18 74.75
C MET A 476 32.23 18.04 73.34
N GLU A 477 31.48 18.39 72.30
CA GLU A 477 31.99 18.48 70.93
C GLU A 477 33.09 19.54 70.80
N GLN A 478 32.96 20.68 71.49
CA GLN A 478 33.99 21.74 71.50
C GLN A 478 35.31 21.28 72.12
N LYS A 479 35.27 20.44 73.17
CA LYS A 479 36.50 19.88 73.77
C LYS A 479 37.18 18.89 72.83
N LEU A 480 36.40 18.03 72.16
CA LEU A 480 36.91 17.05 71.20
C LEU A 480 37.52 17.74 69.97
N LEU A 481 36.85 18.79 69.47
CA LEU A 481 37.37 19.65 68.40
C LEU A 481 38.66 20.35 68.80
N ARG A 482 38.77 20.81 70.05
CA ARG A 482 40.00 21.48 70.54
C ARG A 482 41.21 20.55 70.54
N ILE A 483 41.00 19.26 70.83
CA ILE A 483 42.07 18.24 70.82
C ILE A 483 42.45 17.88 69.39
N ILE A 484 41.48 17.66 68.50
CA ILE A 484 41.72 17.39 67.08
C ILE A 484 42.44 18.56 66.41
N PHE A 485 42.01 19.79 66.67
CA PHE A 485 42.64 20.98 66.12
C PHE A 485 44.05 21.22 66.68
N ARG A 486 44.32 20.84 67.94
CA ARG A 486 45.68 20.88 68.46
C ARG A 486 46.60 19.85 67.77
N ALA A 487 46.11 18.62 67.59
CA ALA A 487 46.86 17.58 66.89
C ALA A 487 47.11 17.91 65.42
N ILE A 488 46.18 18.60 64.75
CA ILE A 488 46.37 19.09 63.39
C ILE A 488 47.40 20.23 63.39
N ALA A 489 47.30 21.21 64.29
CA ALA A 489 48.23 22.34 64.35
C ALA A 489 49.69 21.92 64.60
N ASP A 490 49.91 20.94 65.46
CA ASP A 490 51.25 20.50 65.86
C ASP A 490 51.90 19.61 64.77
N ASN A 491 51.11 18.84 64.02
CA ASN A 491 51.62 17.87 63.03
C ASN A 491 51.59 18.34 61.57
N SER A 492 50.87 19.43 61.26
CA SER A 492 50.73 19.98 59.90
C SER A 492 51.78 21.05 59.56
N GLY A 493 52.91 21.06 60.26
CA GLY A 493 54.01 22.00 60.02
C GLY A 493 54.65 21.92 58.62
N PHE A 494 54.30 20.92 57.79
CA PHE A 494 54.74 20.82 56.40
C PHE A 494 53.97 21.77 55.45
N LEU A 495 52.75 22.18 55.83
CA LEU A 495 51.87 23.05 55.02
C LEU A 495 52.12 24.55 55.28
N ILE A 496 53.00 24.88 56.23
CA ILE A 496 53.22 26.25 56.70
C ILE A 496 54.59 26.74 56.21
N GLU A 497 54.61 27.92 55.60
CA GLU A 497 55.83 28.59 55.11
C GLU A 497 56.87 28.80 56.23
N SER A 498 58.14 28.48 55.97
CA SER A 498 59.23 28.52 56.96
C SER A 498 59.47 29.90 57.59
N LYS A 499 59.10 30.98 56.88
CA LYS A 499 59.16 32.36 57.39
C LYS A 499 58.08 32.66 58.45
N LEU A 500 56.93 32.01 58.35
CA LEU A 500 55.80 32.19 59.27
C LEU A 500 56.10 31.54 60.64
N LYS A 501 56.80 30.41 60.64
CA LYS A 501 57.34 29.78 61.87
C LYS A 501 58.29 30.70 62.63
N HIS A 502 59.14 31.44 61.91
CA HIS A 502 60.12 32.35 62.52
C HIS A 502 59.48 33.60 63.14
N LEU A 503 58.33 34.02 62.60
CA LEU A 503 57.53 35.16 63.11
C LEU A 503 56.62 34.77 64.29
N LEU A 504 56.30 33.48 64.42
CA LEU A 504 55.40 32.97 65.46
C LEU A 504 56.11 32.60 66.77
N MET A 505 57.43 32.39 66.77
CA MET A 505 58.24 32.03 67.95
C MET A 505 58.01 32.87 69.23
N PRO A 506 57.71 34.18 69.17
CA PRO A 506 57.48 35.02 70.35
C PRO A 506 56.06 34.94 70.96
N TYR A 507 55.10 34.31 70.28
CA TYR A 507 53.67 34.35 70.66
C TYR A 507 53.23 33.15 71.51
N SER A 508 52.08 33.28 72.19
CA SER A 508 51.56 32.22 73.07
C SER A 508 51.20 30.95 72.29
N ARG A 509 51.42 29.77 72.89
CA ARG A 509 51.15 28.45 72.27
C ARG A 509 49.73 28.34 71.70
N THR A 510 48.74 28.98 72.32
CA THR A 510 47.34 28.98 71.84
C THR A 510 47.11 29.86 70.62
N GLU A 511 47.85 30.97 70.52
CA GLU A 511 47.78 31.89 69.38
C GLU A 511 48.51 31.30 68.17
N GLN A 512 49.64 30.62 68.42
CA GLN A 512 50.35 29.84 67.41
C GLN A 512 49.47 28.74 66.83
N THR A 513 48.74 27.99 67.66
CA THR A 513 47.84 26.92 67.17
C THR A 513 46.71 27.47 66.31
N LEU A 514 46.12 28.62 66.65
CA LEU A 514 45.03 29.21 65.88
C LEU A 514 45.49 29.74 64.52
N VAL A 515 46.64 30.42 64.48
CA VAL A 515 47.20 30.95 63.22
C VAL A 515 47.66 29.80 62.32
N ASN A 516 48.24 28.75 62.90
CA ASN A 516 48.61 27.56 62.14
C ASN A 516 47.39 26.82 61.61
N LEU A 517 46.31 26.71 62.39
CA LEU A 517 45.05 26.13 61.94
C LEU A 517 44.39 26.92 60.82
N ASP A 518 44.37 28.25 60.92
CA ASP A 518 43.82 29.11 59.87
C ASP A 518 44.64 29.00 58.58
N ALA A 519 45.97 28.92 58.69
CA ALA A 519 46.84 28.68 57.55
C ALA A 519 46.58 27.30 56.91
N VAL A 520 46.36 26.27 57.73
CA VAL A 520 46.10 24.90 57.28
C VAL A 520 44.70 24.77 56.67
N PHE A 521 43.67 25.40 57.24
CA PHE A 521 42.32 25.41 56.66
C PHE A 521 42.24 26.21 55.36
N ASN A 522 42.97 27.33 55.27
CA ASN A 522 43.12 28.04 54.00
C ASN A 522 43.85 27.19 52.96
N ALA A 523 44.87 26.41 53.35
CA ALA A 523 45.59 25.51 52.45
C ALA A 523 44.74 24.31 52.00
N LEU A 524 43.89 23.78 52.89
CA LEU A 524 42.96 22.68 52.61
C LEU A 524 41.65 23.14 51.95
N GLY A 525 41.41 24.45 51.86
CA GLY A 525 40.25 25.04 51.17
C GLY A 525 38.92 24.88 51.92
N ILE A 526 38.95 24.79 53.24
CA ILE A 526 37.76 24.62 54.09
C ILE A 526 37.23 25.98 54.52
N TYR A 527 36.01 26.32 54.11
CA TYR A 527 35.44 27.65 54.37
C TYR A 527 34.06 27.60 55.03
N LYS A 528 33.46 26.41 55.22
CA LYS A 528 32.12 26.24 55.80
C LYS A 528 32.11 25.41 57.08
N SER A 529 31.19 25.73 57.99
CA SER A 529 30.98 24.98 59.24
C SER A 529 30.57 23.52 59.02
N GLU A 530 29.86 23.24 57.93
CA GLU A 530 29.43 21.88 57.56
C GLU A 530 30.61 20.99 57.14
N GLU A 531 31.63 21.58 56.49
CA GLU A 531 32.86 20.90 56.08
C GLU A 531 33.75 20.54 57.29
N ILE A 532 33.63 21.31 58.38
CA ILE A 532 34.31 21.04 59.67
C ILE A 532 33.70 19.82 60.36
N ASP A 533 32.38 19.61 60.25
CA ASP A 533 31.70 18.42 60.76
C ASP A 533 32.07 17.16 59.96
N PHE A 534 32.34 17.30 58.65
CA PHE A 534 32.90 16.20 57.85
C PHE A 534 34.30 15.82 58.34
N ILE A 535 35.18 16.80 58.58
CA ILE A 535 36.53 16.54 59.14
C ILE A 535 36.41 15.85 60.49
N LYS A 536 35.48 16.26 61.36
CA LYS A 536 35.18 15.58 62.62
C LYS A 536 34.90 14.10 62.40
N SER A 537 34.03 13.75 61.45
CA SER A 537 33.68 12.34 61.14
C SER A 537 34.88 11.51 60.65
N TYR A 538 35.82 12.09 59.89
CA TYR A 538 36.99 11.38 59.38
C TYR A 538 38.09 11.19 60.42
N PHE A 539 38.16 12.04 61.44
CA PHE A 539 39.19 11.98 62.49
C PHE A 539 38.77 11.15 63.72
N ILE A 540 37.47 10.97 63.99
CA ILE A 540 36.96 10.13 65.10
C ILE A 540 37.47 8.67 65.06
N PRO A 541 37.58 7.98 63.91
CA PRO A 541 38.09 6.61 63.86
C PRO A 541 39.57 6.46 64.25
N PHE A 542 40.33 7.57 64.22
CA PHE A 542 41.78 7.60 64.44
C PHE A 542 42.19 8.15 65.82
N THR A 543 41.23 8.58 66.65
CA THR A 543 41.51 9.02 68.03
C THR A 543 41.67 7.82 68.94
N LYS A 544 42.82 7.70 69.62
CA LYS A 544 43.08 6.64 70.61
C LYS A 544 43.14 7.22 72.01
N CYS A 545 42.59 6.52 73.00
CA CYS A 545 42.62 6.90 74.41
C CYS A 545 43.76 6.17 75.12
N ASN A 546 44.62 6.88 75.85
CA ASN A 546 45.78 6.26 76.52
C ASN A 546 45.43 5.41 77.75
N LYS A 547 44.16 5.39 78.21
CA LYS A 547 43.69 4.52 79.30
C LYS A 547 42.74 3.41 78.84
N CYS A 548 42.00 3.62 77.75
CA CYS A 548 41.11 2.63 77.17
C CYS A 548 41.81 2.05 75.94
N ALA A 549 42.58 0.98 76.11
CA ALA A 549 43.19 0.30 74.99
C ALA A 549 42.10 -0.41 74.16
N THR A 550 41.49 0.31 73.21
CA THR A 550 40.59 -0.30 72.24
C THR A 550 40.99 0.08 70.82
N THR A 551 41.03 -0.98 70.01
CA THR A 551 41.22 -1.02 68.56
C THR A 551 40.39 0.02 67.81
N PRO A 552 40.83 0.44 66.61
CA PRO A 552 40.19 1.51 65.83
C PRO A 552 38.68 1.28 65.68
N PHE A 553 37.91 2.36 65.89
CA PHE A 553 36.45 2.37 65.85
C PHE A 553 35.94 1.91 64.48
N SER A 554 35.22 0.78 64.45
CA SER A 554 34.53 0.26 63.26
C SER A 554 33.25 1.06 62.97
N GLU A 555 32.93 1.22 61.69
CA GLU A 555 31.75 1.89 61.14
C GLU A 555 30.46 1.44 61.85
N GLY A 556 29.76 2.37 62.51
CA GLY A 556 28.43 2.09 63.06
C GLY A 556 27.94 3.03 64.15
N TYR A 557 28.73 3.37 65.19
CA TYR A 557 28.26 4.17 66.34
C TYR A 557 29.38 4.99 67.04
N PRO A 558 30.02 5.97 66.38
CA PRO A 558 31.25 6.59 66.89
C PRO A 558 31.04 7.72 67.91
N GLU A 559 29.88 8.42 67.88
CA GLU A 559 29.71 9.68 68.62
C GLU A 559 29.45 9.49 70.13
N LYS A 560 28.79 8.40 70.55
CA LYS A 560 28.46 8.18 71.98
C LYS A 560 29.67 7.76 72.82
N LEU A 561 30.52 6.86 72.31
CA LEU A 561 31.71 6.37 73.03
C LEU A 561 32.81 7.44 73.17
N ALA A 562 32.91 8.37 72.21
CA ALA A 562 33.82 9.49 72.29
C ALA A 562 33.37 10.51 73.36
N LEU A 563 32.06 10.71 73.54
CA LEU A 563 31.53 11.59 74.58
C LEU A 563 31.74 11.03 76.00
N ASP A 564 31.57 9.73 76.21
CA ASP A 564 31.75 9.12 77.54
C ASP A 564 33.21 9.22 78.03
N CYS A 565 34.20 9.13 77.13
CA CYS A 565 35.62 9.25 77.49
C CYS A 565 36.07 10.66 77.87
N LEU A 566 35.33 11.71 77.47
CA LEU A 566 35.63 13.11 77.84
C LEU A 566 34.98 13.54 79.16
N GLY A 567 34.06 12.74 79.71
CA GLY A 567 33.49 12.97 81.04
C GLY A 567 34.48 12.72 82.18
N ASP A 568 35.46 11.84 81.97
CA ASP A 568 36.38 11.30 82.98
C ASP A 568 37.84 11.80 82.86
N ASP A 569 38.08 12.90 82.14
CA ASP A 569 39.42 13.50 81.92
C ASP A 569 40.48 12.50 81.39
N HIS A 570 40.12 11.76 80.33
CA HIS A 570 41.07 10.89 79.62
C HIS A 570 41.86 11.65 78.54
N GLU A 571 43.19 11.45 78.49
CA GLU A 571 44.07 12.01 77.47
C GLU A 571 43.98 11.18 76.16
N LEU A 572 43.44 11.82 75.13
CA LEU A 572 43.32 11.28 73.78
C LEU A 572 44.54 11.70 72.94
N GLU A 573 45.24 10.72 72.36
CA GLU A 573 46.38 10.95 71.47
C GLU A 573 46.03 10.56 70.03
N ILE A 574 46.42 11.43 69.10
CA ILE A 574 46.37 11.16 67.66
C ILE A 574 47.81 11.14 67.16
N THR A 575 48.25 10.02 66.61
CA THR A 575 49.63 9.89 66.12
C THR A 575 49.83 10.70 64.82
N THR A 576 51.05 11.20 64.62
CA THR A 576 51.44 12.04 63.45
C THR A 576 51.11 11.38 62.10
N PHE A 577 51.21 10.04 62.03
CA PHE A 577 50.94 9.26 60.83
C PHE A 577 49.44 9.10 60.54
N ASP A 578 48.62 8.97 61.60
CA ASP A 578 47.17 8.82 61.48
C ASP A 578 46.51 10.14 61.04
N VAL A 579 47.05 11.30 61.46
CA VAL A 579 46.63 12.64 60.97
C VAL A 579 46.84 12.76 59.46
N TYR A 580 47.99 12.32 58.95
CA TYR A 580 48.28 12.37 57.51
C TYR A 580 47.33 11.47 56.70
N LYS A 581 47.06 10.24 57.18
CA LYS A 581 46.10 9.34 56.53
C LYS A 581 44.68 9.91 56.48
N ALA A 582 44.20 10.51 57.58
CA ALA A 582 42.88 11.13 57.63
C ALA A 582 42.77 12.32 56.65
N LEU A 583 43.82 13.16 56.56
CA LEU A 583 43.86 14.29 55.62
C LEU A 583 43.94 13.87 54.15
N VAL A 584 44.70 12.81 53.83
CA VAL A 584 44.78 12.26 52.47
C VAL A 584 43.47 11.60 52.06
N LYS A 585 42.75 10.95 52.98
CA LYS A 585 41.44 10.36 52.69
C LYS A 585 40.39 11.46 52.46
N PHE A 586 40.39 12.50 53.30
CA PHE A 586 39.52 13.67 53.16
C PHE A 586 39.71 14.38 51.80
N THR A 587 40.95 14.62 51.37
CA THR A 587 41.23 15.30 50.10
C THR A 587 40.81 14.48 48.87
N LYS A 588 41.01 13.16 48.88
CA LYS A 588 40.56 12.26 47.79
C LYS A 588 39.03 12.18 47.66
N ASP A 589 38.30 12.20 48.79
CA ASP A 589 36.84 12.18 48.78
C ASP A 589 36.22 13.54 48.37
N HIS A 590 36.93 14.64 48.66
CA HIS A 590 36.54 15.98 48.22
C HIS A 590 36.73 16.21 46.71
N GLU A 591 37.76 15.59 46.10
CA GLU A 591 37.97 15.59 44.65
C GLU A 591 36.97 14.66 43.93
N THR A 592 36.71 13.46 44.46
CA THR A 592 35.77 12.51 43.83
C THR A 592 34.30 12.93 43.92
N SER A 593 33.91 13.82 44.84
CA SER A 593 32.56 14.39 44.85
C SER A 593 32.31 15.36 43.69
N LEU A 594 33.35 15.94 43.08
CA LEU A 594 33.25 16.70 41.84
C LEU A 594 33.08 15.78 40.62
N ASP A 595 33.71 14.60 40.62
CA ASP A 595 33.61 13.61 39.54
C ASP A 595 32.25 12.89 39.47
N LYS A 596 31.51 12.81 40.58
CA LYS A 596 30.17 12.18 40.61
C LYS A 596 29.07 12.99 39.88
N LEU A 597 29.33 14.26 39.54
CA LEU A 597 28.39 15.12 38.81
C LEU A 597 28.48 14.97 37.28
N MET A 598 29.41 14.14 36.79
CA MET A 598 29.64 13.92 35.36
C MET A 598 29.21 12.49 34.97
N PRO A 599 28.41 12.31 33.89
CA PRO A 599 28.11 10.98 33.37
C PRO A 599 29.40 10.27 32.93
N LYS A 600 29.62 9.04 33.42
CA LYS A 600 30.87 8.29 33.24
C LYS A 600 31.04 7.61 31.88
N GLU A 601 30.04 7.63 31.00
CA GLU A 601 30.14 6.94 29.72
C GLU A 601 30.48 7.89 28.58
N ASN A 602 31.59 7.59 27.92
CA ASN A 602 32.07 8.29 26.75
C ASN A 602 31.11 8.05 25.59
N ILE A 603 30.72 9.09 24.84
CA ILE A 603 29.74 9.00 23.74
C ILE A 603 30.10 7.89 22.73
N SER A 604 31.40 7.62 22.57
CA SER A 604 31.91 6.57 21.69
C SER A 604 31.55 5.13 22.12
N SER A 605 31.37 4.83 23.41
CA SER A 605 30.97 3.49 23.88
C SER A 605 29.46 3.25 23.82
N ARG A 606 28.67 4.33 23.69
CA ARG A 606 27.22 4.30 23.53
C ARG A 606 26.81 4.10 22.06
N MET A 607 27.54 4.73 21.14
CA MET A 607 27.31 4.55 19.69
C MET A 607 27.63 3.12 19.21
N SER A 608 28.50 2.39 19.90
CA SER A 608 28.78 0.97 19.61
C SER A 608 27.70 0.01 20.12
N LYS A 609 26.77 0.46 20.96
CA LYS A 609 25.63 -0.33 21.48
C LYS A 609 24.34 -0.03 20.70
N THR A 610 24.39 0.14 19.38
CA THR A 610 23.16 0.08 18.56
C THR A 610 22.53 -1.28 18.74
N LYS A 611 21.27 -1.35 19.21
CA LYS A 611 20.54 -2.61 19.33
C LYS A 611 20.61 -3.39 18.01
N SER A 612 21.32 -4.51 18.05
CA SER A 612 21.35 -5.47 16.95
C SER A 612 19.92 -5.95 16.72
N THR A 613 19.46 -5.96 15.48
CA THR A 613 18.11 -6.39 15.12
C THR A 613 18.27 -7.51 14.11
N ILE A 614 17.33 -8.46 14.08
CA ILE A 614 17.46 -9.66 13.22
C ILE A 614 17.73 -9.27 11.76
N THR A 615 17.07 -8.23 11.24
CA THR A 615 17.30 -7.67 9.90
C THR A 615 18.71 -7.16 9.62
N ARG A 616 19.47 -6.74 10.64
CA ARG A 616 20.85 -6.25 10.47
C ARG A 616 21.89 -7.37 10.50
N LEU A 617 21.49 -8.57 10.90
CA LEU A 617 22.35 -9.71 11.16
C LEU A 617 22.10 -10.89 10.20
N ILE A 618 21.00 -10.85 9.44
CA ILE A 618 20.75 -11.79 8.35
C ILE A 618 21.67 -11.40 7.17
N ASP A 619 22.37 -12.40 6.62
CA ASP A 619 23.19 -12.23 5.41
C ASP A 619 22.32 -12.43 4.16
N ASP A 620 22.48 -11.57 3.17
CA ASP A 620 21.68 -11.58 1.92
C ASP A 620 21.84 -12.92 1.18
N LYS A 621 23.00 -13.57 1.30
CA LYS A 621 23.27 -14.88 0.70
C LYS A 621 22.43 -16.01 1.29
N ASP A 622 22.18 -15.98 2.59
CA ASP A 622 21.34 -16.99 3.25
C ASP A 622 19.87 -16.79 2.86
N VAL A 623 19.45 -15.54 2.61
CA VAL A 623 18.13 -15.21 2.08
C VAL A 623 17.96 -15.76 0.66
N GLU A 624 18.90 -15.48 -0.23
CA GLU A 624 18.89 -16.02 -1.60
C GLU A 624 18.84 -17.55 -1.60
N ALA A 625 19.68 -18.21 -0.80
CA ALA A 625 19.69 -19.66 -0.69
C ALA A 625 18.35 -20.24 -0.19
N SER A 626 17.65 -19.54 0.70
CA SER A 626 16.33 -19.98 1.18
C SER A 626 15.26 -19.92 0.10
N PHE A 627 15.26 -18.88 -0.75
CA PHE A 627 14.31 -18.77 -1.87
C PHE A 627 14.69 -19.67 -3.05
N GLU A 628 15.98 -19.91 -3.30
CA GLU A 628 16.44 -20.91 -4.28
C GLU A 628 16.02 -22.35 -3.91
N SER A 629 15.74 -22.63 -2.63
CA SER A 629 15.23 -23.94 -2.21
C SER A 629 13.81 -24.27 -2.72
N PHE A 630 13.06 -23.28 -3.21
CA PHE A 630 11.73 -23.47 -3.80
C PHE A 630 11.75 -23.89 -5.27
N VAL A 631 12.94 -24.05 -5.87
CA VAL A 631 13.07 -24.43 -7.29
C VAL A 631 12.61 -25.89 -7.50
N PHE A 632 11.69 -26.05 -8.46
CA PHE A 632 11.16 -27.36 -8.83
C PHE A 632 12.21 -28.21 -9.59
N PRO A 633 12.25 -29.54 -9.41
CA PRO A 633 13.29 -30.37 -10.03
C PRO A 633 13.30 -30.27 -11.56
N PRO A 634 14.45 -29.96 -12.19
CA PRO A 634 14.54 -29.73 -13.64
C PRO A 634 14.29 -31.01 -14.46
N GLU A 635 14.42 -32.19 -13.85
CA GLU A 635 14.11 -33.47 -14.48
C GLU A 635 12.62 -33.63 -14.75
N ARG A 636 11.75 -33.18 -13.83
CA ARG A 636 10.29 -33.23 -13.99
C ARG A 636 9.80 -32.17 -14.98
N GLU A 637 10.44 -31.00 -15.01
CA GLU A 637 10.15 -29.97 -16.01
C GLU A 637 10.45 -30.45 -17.45
N LYS A 638 11.59 -31.14 -17.64
CA LYS A 638 11.91 -31.77 -18.93
C LYS A 638 10.89 -32.84 -19.32
N LEU A 639 10.41 -33.62 -18.36
CA LEU A 639 9.36 -34.61 -18.59
C LEU A 639 8.07 -33.94 -19.05
N TRP A 640 7.67 -32.81 -18.46
CA TRP A 640 6.50 -32.05 -18.89
C TRP A 640 6.64 -31.55 -20.34
N GLY A 641 7.79 -31.01 -20.71
CA GLY A 641 8.03 -30.57 -22.09
C GLY A 641 7.93 -31.72 -23.11
N VAL A 642 8.49 -32.88 -22.78
CA VAL A 642 8.37 -34.09 -23.63
C VAL A 642 6.91 -34.59 -23.69
N LEU A 643 6.19 -34.55 -22.58
CA LEU A 643 4.78 -34.94 -22.51
C LEU A 643 3.91 -34.00 -23.35
N GLU A 644 4.13 -32.69 -23.26
CA GLU A 644 3.42 -31.70 -24.06
C GLU A 644 3.65 -31.95 -25.56
N ASP A 645 4.90 -32.09 -25.99
CA ASP A 645 5.26 -32.41 -27.37
C ASP A 645 4.61 -33.72 -27.84
N GLY A 646 4.59 -34.73 -26.98
CA GLY A 646 3.96 -36.03 -27.22
C GLY A 646 2.44 -35.91 -27.41
N LEU A 647 1.76 -35.19 -26.51
CA LEU A 647 0.32 -34.97 -26.55
C LEU A 647 -0.10 -34.12 -27.75
N GLN A 648 0.68 -33.10 -28.12
CA GLN A 648 0.41 -32.30 -29.32
C GLN A 648 0.49 -33.14 -30.60
N ARG A 649 1.49 -34.02 -30.71
CA ARG A 649 1.60 -34.95 -31.84
C ARG A 649 0.47 -35.97 -31.83
N TYR A 650 0.12 -36.51 -30.67
CA TYR A 650 -0.99 -37.47 -30.54
C TYR A 650 -2.33 -36.84 -30.93
N LEU A 651 -2.59 -35.61 -30.50
CA LEU A 651 -3.79 -34.86 -30.89
C LEU A 651 -3.86 -34.68 -32.41
N LYS A 652 -2.73 -34.40 -33.07
CA LYS A 652 -2.68 -34.34 -34.54
C LYS A 652 -3.11 -35.66 -35.17
N VAL A 653 -2.59 -36.79 -34.66
CA VAL A 653 -2.97 -38.14 -35.13
C VAL A 653 -4.45 -38.42 -34.87
N LEU A 654 -5.02 -37.97 -33.75
CA LEU A 654 -6.44 -38.14 -33.45
C LEU A 654 -7.33 -37.37 -34.45
N ARG A 655 -6.96 -36.13 -34.79
CA ARG A 655 -7.66 -35.36 -35.82
C ARG A 655 -7.57 -36.03 -37.19
N GLU A 656 -6.38 -36.54 -37.56
CA GLU A 656 -6.20 -37.30 -38.79
C GLU A 656 -7.07 -38.57 -38.78
N ARG A 657 -7.15 -39.28 -37.65
CA ARG A 657 -8.01 -40.46 -37.50
C ARG A 657 -9.49 -40.10 -37.63
N GLU A 658 -9.96 -39.02 -37.02
CA GLU A 658 -11.35 -38.55 -37.14
C GLU A 658 -11.70 -38.26 -38.61
N THR A 659 -10.79 -37.61 -39.35
CA THR A 659 -11.00 -37.37 -40.79
C THR A 659 -11.10 -38.67 -41.60
N LEU A 660 -10.23 -39.65 -41.30
CA LEU A 660 -10.25 -40.96 -41.95
C LEU A 660 -11.49 -41.78 -41.57
N GLU A 661 -11.98 -41.66 -40.34
CA GLU A 661 -13.20 -42.36 -39.88
C GLU A 661 -14.44 -41.80 -40.57
N ASN A 662 -14.53 -40.48 -40.72
CA ASN A 662 -15.58 -39.83 -41.51
C ASN A 662 -15.52 -40.25 -42.99
N GLU A 663 -14.32 -40.37 -43.57
CA GLU A 663 -14.13 -40.86 -44.93
C GLU A 663 -14.54 -42.34 -45.05
N CYS A 664 -14.18 -43.18 -44.09
CA CYS A 664 -14.60 -44.58 -44.04
C CYS A 664 -16.12 -44.73 -43.92
N GLU A 665 -16.79 -43.91 -43.09
CA GLU A 665 -18.26 -43.91 -43.00
C GLU A 665 -18.91 -43.47 -44.31
N PHE A 666 -18.37 -42.45 -44.96
CA PHE A 666 -18.82 -42.01 -46.27
C PHE A 666 -18.71 -43.13 -47.32
N LEU A 667 -17.55 -43.80 -47.38
CA LEU A 667 -17.33 -44.94 -48.28
C LEU A 667 -18.22 -46.15 -47.94
N ARG A 668 -18.53 -46.39 -46.66
CA ARG A 668 -19.49 -47.42 -46.24
C ARG A 668 -20.90 -47.11 -46.74
N LYS A 669 -21.35 -45.86 -46.62
CA LYS A 669 -22.66 -45.42 -47.16
C LYS A 669 -22.73 -45.59 -48.68
N GLN A 670 -21.69 -45.18 -49.41
CA GLN A 670 -21.63 -45.38 -50.86
C GLN A 670 -21.64 -46.86 -51.27
N ASN A 671 -20.90 -47.72 -50.56
CA ASN A 671 -20.93 -49.16 -50.83
C ASN A 671 -22.31 -49.78 -50.56
N LEU A 672 -23.02 -49.33 -49.53
CA LEU A 672 -24.40 -49.78 -49.27
C LEU A 672 -25.35 -49.36 -50.40
N GLU A 673 -25.24 -48.13 -50.89
CA GLU A 673 -26.03 -47.64 -52.02
C GLU A 673 -25.71 -48.42 -53.31
N LEU A 674 -24.43 -48.69 -53.59
CA LEU A 674 -24.01 -49.50 -54.74
C LEU A 674 -24.51 -50.94 -54.64
N ASN A 675 -24.47 -51.57 -53.46
CA ASN A 675 -25.05 -52.90 -53.23
C ASN A 675 -26.57 -52.92 -53.43
N HIS A 676 -27.29 -51.88 -52.96
CA HIS A 676 -28.72 -51.74 -53.22
C HIS A 676 -29.03 -51.55 -54.71
N LEU A 677 -28.20 -50.81 -55.45
CA LEU A 677 -28.33 -50.66 -56.89
C LEU A 677 -28.05 -51.99 -57.61
N LEU A 678 -26.99 -52.71 -57.24
CA LEU A 678 -26.70 -54.05 -57.77
C LEU A 678 -27.84 -55.03 -57.55
N GLN A 679 -28.46 -55.05 -56.36
CA GLN A 679 -29.66 -55.86 -56.10
C GLN A 679 -30.84 -55.52 -57.02
N LYS A 680 -30.98 -54.27 -57.49
CA LYS A 680 -32.03 -53.87 -58.44
C LYS A 680 -31.72 -54.26 -59.89
N PHE A 681 -30.44 -54.45 -60.24
CA PHE A 681 -30.02 -54.81 -61.58
C PHE A 681 -29.77 -56.31 -61.78
N VAL A 682 -29.81 -57.12 -60.71
CA VAL A 682 -29.88 -58.59 -60.82
C VAL A 682 -31.35 -58.99 -61.05
N PRO A 683 -31.72 -59.60 -62.19
CA PRO A 683 -33.08 -60.07 -62.42
C PRO A 683 -33.39 -61.30 -61.57
N ASP A 684 -34.62 -61.41 -61.05
CA ASP A 684 -35.18 -62.58 -60.33
C ASP A 684 -35.31 -63.87 -61.19
N SER A 685 -34.50 -64.01 -62.23
CA SER A 685 -34.36 -65.25 -63.00
C SER A 685 -32.93 -65.75 -62.84
N PHE A 686 -32.74 -66.67 -61.89
CA PHE A 686 -31.66 -67.66 -61.70
C PHE A 686 -31.31 -67.77 -60.21
N ASN A 687 -32.08 -68.59 -59.50
CA ASN A 687 -31.53 -69.43 -58.42
C ASN A 687 -30.60 -70.47 -59.03
#